data_AF-A0A2V5T5M8-F1
#
_entry.id   AF-A0A2V5T5M8-F1
#
_cell.length_a   1.000
_cell.length_b   1.000
_cell.length_c   1.000
_cell.angle_alpha   90.00
_cell.angle_beta   90.00
_cell.angle_gamma   90.00
#
_symmetry.space_group_name_H-M   'P 1'
#
loop_
_entity.id
_entity.type
_entity.pdbx_description
1 polymer ?
#
loop_
_entity_poly.entity_id
_entity_poly.type
_entity_poly.pdbx_seq_one_letter_code
_entity_poly.pdbx_strand_id
1 'polypeptide(L)'
;MIIRHRPAERSIHLEPRSILAEDVDLRMANSNSSEQPGWQRNPIFEFFASLKLAVVLLAVLIIAAMAGTIYESSFDSKVARAYVYGAPWFNLWLVLLGANLAASAFSRWPWRKHHLAFLITHLGIITLLIGSLIGRIFGIEGTMTLFKGEGPTNRLLINQRQLRVHDVDGIVKGFAAEFLHHPPNWQHPRNLGLLASGARLQIVDYASAIEGKLNPKPVADGGAPALHFTMSTAMMNQHLDSWLLADDPQHGNFSLGLANVELKRGAAPNATEGRGDSPNRPEPDQSTNRSEAKEEVDLEESIFAFSKAPGEQIGRVRKGGSTGAKVSLEQPQNGNKGRVLISLGEREASFDVGENLGREVTIDGTPFVLKIDGYWSDFRIADGKPSSLSDQPNNPAVLVTIRGKAIPVAEAATNPHGGGKQLTATGGPPTMPATGEEAPNRLTLFVADDGAITYELVSRKNGKSAGNIEINKPLATAWADWQISVDKMMPHAEQRINFTPVKSDQASTSSADLADGVRVRIQQNGETLEQWVPAGWQVTVPTSPSETMIAYGWKTAPLPIGVELLEFEVKRNEGSNSPAGFKSNLRIVTGDGDIATGSCWMNNPFSYPGAWWRTWTGLTYKISQASWNPENLGQSTVQILRDPGWLLKWIGSLLVVIGVFMMFYLQPYRKQTEGEPITPSGPKPKKRQRETSSAIPATVQH
;
A
#
# COMPACT_ATOMS: atom_id res chain seq x y z
N MET A 1 30.05 -63.60 -33.69
CA MET A 1 28.92 -62.85 -33.11
C MET A 1 28.99 -62.98 -31.60
N ILE A 2 29.15 -61.85 -30.92
CA ILE A 2 28.96 -61.60 -29.47
C ILE A 2 30.04 -62.14 -28.50
N ILE A 3 30.66 -61.14 -27.87
CA ILE A 3 31.65 -61.10 -26.80
C ILE A 3 30.96 -61.36 -25.45
N ARG A 4 31.59 -62.16 -24.56
CA ARG A 4 31.53 -62.00 -23.09
C ARG A 4 32.70 -62.77 -22.46
N HIS A 5 33.75 -62.05 -22.08
CA HIS A 5 34.82 -62.58 -21.23
C HIS A 5 34.49 -62.30 -19.75
N ARG A 6 34.39 -63.37 -18.96
CA ARG A 6 34.57 -63.34 -17.49
C ARG A 6 36.06 -63.13 -17.17
N PRO A 7 36.38 -62.59 -15.99
CA PRO A 7 37.56 -63.01 -15.26
C PRO A 7 37.19 -63.69 -13.93
N ALA A 8 38.07 -64.61 -13.53
CA ALA A 8 38.01 -65.45 -12.35
C ALA A 8 38.54 -64.74 -11.09
N GLU A 9 38.17 -65.31 -9.94
CA GLU A 9 38.46 -64.89 -8.57
C GLU A 9 39.95 -64.93 -8.18
N ARG A 10 40.33 -64.05 -7.25
CA ARG A 10 41.25 -64.38 -6.15
C ARG A 10 41.01 -63.48 -4.94
N SER A 11 40.78 -64.11 -3.80
CA SER A 11 40.41 -63.57 -2.49
C SER A 11 41.63 -63.24 -1.63
N ILE A 12 41.59 -62.13 -0.88
CA ILE A 12 42.39 -61.93 0.35
C ILE A 12 41.52 -61.18 1.38
N HIS A 13 41.30 -61.83 2.53
CA HIS A 13 40.71 -61.34 3.78
C HIS A 13 41.48 -60.15 4.36
N LEU A 14 40.80 -59.13 4.92
CA LEU A 14 41.30 -58.26 6.00
C LEU A 14 40.13 -57.63 6.80
N GLU A 15 40.28 -57.63 8.12
CA GLU A 15 39.32 -57.25 9.18
C GLU A 15 38.85 -55.77 9.20
N PRO A 16 37.74 -55.44 9.91
CA PRO A 16 37.29 -54.07 10.08
C PRO A 16 38.10 -53.37 11.19
N ARG A 17 38.94 -52.41 10.84
CA ARG A 17 39.47 -51.42 11.80
C ARG A 17 38.61 -50.15 11.74
N SER A 18 37.82 -49.96 12.80
CA SER A 18 37.29 -48.66 13.20
C SER A 18 38.46 -47.71 13.45
N ILE A 19 38.57 -46.63 12.68
CA ILE A 19 39.42 -45.49 13.03
C ILE A 19 38.46 -44.34 13.35
N LEU A 20 38.33 -44.08 14.65
CA LEU A 20 37.83 -42.84 15.23
C LEU A 20 38.62 -41.69 14.60
N ALA A 21 37.91 -40.79 13.91
CA ALA A 21 38.42 -39.48 13.53
C ALA A 21 38.39 -38.57 14.77
N GLU A 22 39.34 -38.78 15.68
CA GLU A 22 39.75 -37.75 16.64
C GLU A 22 40.93 -36.97 16.05
N ASP A 23 41.00 -35.68 16.43
CA ASP A 23 42.03 -34.69 16.09
C ASP A 23 42.01 -34.06 14.69
N VAL A 24 41.02 -33.20 14.48
CA VAL A 24 41.25 -31.96 13.72
C VAL A 24 41.83 -30.93 14.68
N ASP A 25 43.16 -30.86 14.77
CA ASP A 25 43.89 -29.89 15.58
C ASP A 25 43.69 -28.47 15.00
N LEU A 26 42.65 -27.77 15.48
CA LEU A 26 42.34 -26.37 15.20
C LEU A 26 43.16 -25.41 16.10
N ARG A 27 44.42 -25.73 16.37
CA ARG A 27 45.34 -24.78 17.01
C ARG A 27 45.85 -23.81 15.95
N MET A 28 45.24 -22.63 15.93
CA MET A 28 45.84 -21.45 15.31
C MET A 28 47.30 -21.35 15.73
N ALA A 29 48.17 -21.19 14.73
CA ALA A 29 49.62 -21.13 14.86
C ALA A 29 50.06 -20.34 16.10
N ASN A 30 50.78 -21.03 16.99
CA ASN A 30 51.55 -20.45 18.07
C ASN A 30 52.49 -19.37 17.50
N SER A 31 52.06 -18.11 17.55
CA SER A 31 52.99 -16.99 17.59
C SER A 31 53.50 -16.90 19.03
N ASN A 32 54.83 -16.80 19.18
CA ASN A 32 55.56 -16.83 20.45
C ASN A 32 54.81 -16.16 21.61
N SER A 33 54.50 -16.96 22.63
CA SER A 33 53.61 -16.63 23.74
C SER A 33 54.14 -15.56 24.71
N SER A 34 55.34 -15.00 24.52
CA SER A 34 55.97 -14.07 25.47
C SER A 34 55.64 -12.58 25.26
N GLU A 35 54.97 -12.18 24.16
CA GLU A 35 54.76 -10.76 23.82
C GLU A 35 53.31 -10.27 23.85
N GLN A 36 52.32 -11.14 24.15
CA GLN A 36 50.92 -10.73 24.16
C GLN A 36 50.52 -10.01 25.47
N PRO A 37 49.88 -8.82 25.40
CA PRO A 37 49.34 -8.12 26.56
C PRO A 37 48.41 -9.00 27.41
N GLY A 38 48.48 -8.87 28.74
CA GLY A 38 47.71 -9.71 29.67
C GLY A 38 46.18 -9.68 29.50
N TRP A 39 45.63 -8.61 28.92
CA TRP A 39 44.19 -8.50 28.63
C TRP A 39 43.74 -9.42 27.47
N GLN A 40 44.64 -9.77 26.54
CA GLN A 40 44.32 -10.68 25.44
C GLN A 40 44.15 -12.13 25.89
N ARG A 41 44.76 -12.49 27.03
CA ARG A 41 44.66 -13.82 27.65
C ARG A 41 43.43 -13.98 28.55
N ASN A 42 42.56 -12.97 28.62
CA ASN A 42 41.35 -13.06 29.41
C ASN A 42 40.37 -14.03 28.71
N PRO A 43 39.90 -15.09 29.38
CA PRO A 43 39.00 -16.09 28.77
C PRO A 43 37.71 -15.47 28.22
N ILE A 44 37.24 -14.37 28.82
CA ILE A 44 36.08 -13.63 28.32
C ILE A 44 36.39 -12.98 26.97
N PHE A 45 37.57 -12.36 26.84
CA PHE A 45 38.01 -11.74 25.60
C PHE A 45 38.21 -12.79 24.50
N GLU A 46 38.85 -13.92 24.80
CA GLU A 46 39.03 -15.03 23.85
C GLU A 46 37.69 -15.61 23.37
N PHE A 47 36.71 -15.75 24.28
CA PHE A 47 35.36 -16.18 23.94
C PHE A 47 34.70 -15.23 22.93
N PHE A 48 34.72 -13.92 23.23
CA PHE A 48 34.17 -12.91 22.33
C PHE A 48 34.96 -12.76 21.03
N ALA A 49 36.26 -13.06 21.00
CA ALA A 49 37.08 -13.03 19.78
C ALA A 49 36.99 -14.31 18.92
N SER A 50 36.24 -15.33 19.38
CA SER A 50 36.21 -16.65 18.74
C SER A 50 35.50 -16.69 17.39
N LEU A 51 36.11 -17.39 16.42
CA LEU A 51 35.50 -17.69 15.12
C LEU A 51 34.27 -18.61 15.28
N LYS A 52 34.29 -19.55 16.24
CA LYS A 52 33.16 -20.46 16.48
C LYS A 52 31.92 -19.67 16.89
N LEU A 53 32.09 -18.69 17.78
CA LEU A 53 31.02 -17.79 18.19
C LEU A 53 30.49 -17.00 16.98
N ALA A 54 31.38 -16.43 16.16
CA ALA A 54 31.00 -15.68 14.96
C ALA A 54 30.10 -16.49 14.01
N VAL A 55 30.46 -17.75 13.74
CA VAL A 55 29.70 -18.65 12.86
C VAL A 55 28.30 -18.93 13.43
N VAL A 56 28.18 -19.18 14.73
CA VAL A 56 26.89 -19.40 15.39
C VAL A 56 26.03 -18.13 15.34
N LEU A 57 26.60 -16.98 15.70
CA LEU A 57 25.89 -15.68 15.65
C LEU A 57 25.35 -15.40 14.25
N LEU A 58 26.18 -15.59 13.22
CA LEU A 58 25.83 -15.34 11.83
C LEU A 58 24.79 -16.35 11.32
N ALA A 59 24.91 -17.64 11.65
CA ALA A 59 23.93 -18.65 11.27
C ALA A 59 22.54 -18.35 11.87
N VAL A 60 22.48 -17.99 13.16
CA VAL A 60 21.21 -17.63 13.81
C VAL A 60 20.61 -16.38 13.18
N LEU A 61 21.41 -15.34 12.92
CA LEU A 61 20.93 -14.11 12.27
C LEU A 61 20.46 -14.35 10.83
N ILE A 62 21.10 -15.25 10.08
CA ILE A 62 20.64 -15.64 8.74
C ILE A 62 19.30 -16.37 8.80
N ILE A 63 19.16 -17.35 9.69
CA ILE A 63 17.89 -18.07 9.89
C ILE A 63 16.78 -17.11 10.32
N ALA A 64 17.09 -16.21 11.25
CA ALA A 64 16.19 -15.16 11.68
C ALA A 64 15.77 -14.23 10.52
N ALA A 65 16.70 -13.78 9.69
CA ALA A 65 16.41 -12.94 8.53
C ALA A 65 15.55 -13.69 7.50
N MET A 66 15.85 -14.96 7.21
CA MET A 66 15.00 -15.78 6.34
C MET A 66 13.58 -15.93 6.88
N ALA A 67 13.44 -16.19 8.19
CA ALA A 67 12.13 -16.22 8.83
C ALA A 67 11.43 -14.86 8.73
N GLY A 68 12.14 -13.76 8.98
CA GLY A 68 11.61 -12.40 8.82
C GLY A 68 11.04 -12.14 7.42
N THR A 69 11.77 -12.53 6.38
CA THR A 69 11.31 -12.42 4.99
C THR A 69 10.06 -13.28 4.71
N ILE A 70 10.00 -14.49 5.25
CA ILE A 70 8.80 -15.34 5.13
C ILE A 70 7.60 -14.67 5.79
N TYR A 71 7.77 -14.13 7.01
CA TYR A 71 6.71 -13.42 7.72
C TYR A 71 6.22 -12.18 6.96
N GLU A 72 7.14 -11.43 6.36
CA GLU A 72 6.80 -10.26 5.54
C GLU A 72 6.00 -10.65 4.30
N SER A 73 6.42 -11.71 3.61
CA SER A 73 5.72 -12.20 2.40
C SER A 73 4.38 -12.88 2.69
N SER A 74 4.20 -13.48 3.87
CA SER A 74 3.02 -14.28 4.20
C SER A 74 1.96 -13.49 4.97
N PHE A 75 2.37 -12.50 5.75
CA PHE A 75 1.47 -11.69 6.58
C PHE A 75 1.53 -10.22 6.17
N ASP A 76 2.49 -9.48 6.72
CA ASP A 76 2.71 -8.07 6.43
C ASP A 76 4.10 -7.63 6.94
N SER A 77 4.63 -6.58 6.32
CA SER A 77 5.90 -5.94 6.73
C SER A 77 5.91 -5.49 8.20
N LYS A 78 4.76 -5.06 8.75
CA LYS A 78 4.65 -4.69 10.18
C LYS A 78 4.89 -5.88 11.09
N VAL A 79 4.37 -7.05 10.72
CA VAL A 79 4.53 -8.28 11.50
C VAL A 79 6.00 -8.69 11.51
N ALA A 80 6.66 -8.74 10.36
CA ALA A 80 8.09 -9.06 10.29
C ALA A 80 8.97 -8.08 11.10
N ARG A 81 8.69 -6.78 11.00
CA ARG A 81 9.36 -5.75 11.80
C ARG A 81 9.15 -5.97 13.30
N ALA A 82 7.95 -6.33 13.73
CA ALA A 82 7.64 -6.48 15.14
C ALA A 82 8.26 -7.76 15.74
N TYR A 83 8.13 -8.90 15.05
CA TYR A 83 8.55 -10.21 15.58
C TYR A 83 10.02 -10.55 15.36
N VAL A 84 10.65 -10.01 14.32
CA VAL A 84 12.03 -10.33 13.96
C VAL A 84 12.91 -9.10 14.08
N TYR A 85 12.84 -8.15 13.14
CA TYR A 85 13.85 -7.10 13.01
C TYR A 85 13.87 -6.08 14.15
N GLY A 86 12.71 -5.83 14.76
CA GLY A 86 12.54 -4.92 15.89
C GLY A 86 12.68 -5.61 17.24
N ALA A 87 12.56 -6.94 17.29
CA ALA A 87 12.42 -7.67 18.53
C ALA A 87 13.69 -7.61 19.41
N PRO A 88 13.55 -7.54 20.76
CA PRO A 88 14.69 -7.43 21.67
C PRO A 88 15.72 -8.56 21.50
N TRP A 89 15.26 -9.79 21.23
CA TRP A 89 16.15 -10.93 21.01
C TRP A 89 17.04 -10.71 19.79
N PHE A 90 16.47 -10.32 18.64
CA PHE A 90 17.24 -10.11 17.40
C PHE A 90 18.27 -8.99 17.59
N ASN A 91 17.89 -7.93 18.30
CA ASN A 91 18.79 -6.83 18.63
C ASN A 91 19.94 -7.30 19.54
N LEU A 92 19.68 -8.15 20.52
CA LEU A 92 20.72 -8.73 21.36
C LEU A 92 21.72 -9.52 20.51
N TRP A 93 21.25 -10.34 19.55
CA TRP A 93 22.12 -11.07 18.64
C TRP A 93 22.96 -10.14 17.74
N LEU A 94 22.39 -9.03 17.24
CA LEU A 94 23.13 -8.02 16.50
C LEU A 94 24.21 -7.33 17.35
N VAL A 95 23.91 -7.01 18.62
CA VAL A 95 24.89 -6.44 19.55
C VAL A 95 26.01 -7.43 19.85
N LEU A 96 25.68 -8.71 20.06
CA LEU A 96 26.67 -9.77 20.27
C LEU A 96 27.56 -9.97 19.05
N LEU A 97 26.99 -9.90 17.83
CA LEU A 97 27.78 -9.90 16.59
C LEU A 97 28.73 -8.71 16.51
N GLY A 98 28.25 -7.50 16.82
CA GLY A 98 29.08 -6.30 16.87
C GLY A 98 30.23 -6.42 17.87
N ALA A 99 29.96 -6.92 19.07
CA ALA A 99 30.96 -7.16 20.10
C ALA A 99 31.99 -8.22 19.67
N ASN A 100 31.54 -9.31 19.05
CA ASN A 100 32.40 -10.36 18.52
C ASN A 100 33.33 -9.85 17.41
N LEU A 101 32.80 -9.09 16.45
CA LEU A 101 33.58 -8.48 15.38
C LEU A 101 34.63 -7.50 15.93
N ALA A 102 34.26 -6.69 16.92
CA ALA A 102 35.20 -5.78 17.58
C ALA A 102 36.31 -6.55 18.30
N ALA A 103 35.97 -7.52 19.15
CA ALA A 103 36.96 -8.34 19.86
C ALA A 103 37.89 -9.11 18.90
N SER A 104 37.32 -9.68 17.83
CA SER A 104 38.09 -10.34 16.77
C SER A 104 39.10 -9.39 16.11
N ALA A 105 38.71 -8.14 15.84
CA ALA A 105 39.63 -7.12 15.30
C ALA A 105 40.76 -6.76 16.28
N PHE A 106 40.43 -6.61 17.58
CA PHE A 106 41.40 -6.28 18.63
C PHE A 106 42.32 -7.45 19.02
N SER A 107 41.90 -8.70 18.79
CA SER A 107 42.72 -9.87 19.12
C SER A 107 44.05 -9.93 18.33
N ARG A 108 44.13 -9.21 17.21
CA ARG A 108 45.31 -9.14 16.33
C ARG A 108 46.20 -7.93 16.61
N TRP A 109 45.97 -7.25 17.73
CA TRP A 109 46.80 -6.15 18.18
C TRP A 109 48.16 -6.68 18.69
N PRO A 110 49.31 -6.04 18.36
CA PRO A 110 49.46 -4.83 17.56
C PRO A 110 49.31 -5.08 16.05
N TRP A 111 48.53 -4.23 15.39
CA TRP A 111 48.22 -4.40 13.96
C TRP A 111 49.44 -4.16 13.09
N ARG A 112 49.66 -5.06 12.12
CA ARG A 112 50.71 -4.96 11.10
C ARG A 112 50.09 -4.59 9.75
N LYS A 113 50.91 -4.11 8.81
CA LYS A 113 50.45 -3.69 7.47
C LYS A 113 49.64 -4.77 6.73
N HIS A 114 49.95 -6.05 6.93
CA HIS A 114 49.20 -7.16 6.32
C HIS A 114 47.80 -7.40 6.94
N HIS A 115 47.51 -6.86 8.12
CA HIS A 115 46.16 -6.90 8.71
C HIS A 115 45.23 -5.80 8.17
N LEU A 116 45.74 -4.87 7.36
CA LEU A 116 45.02 -3.67 6.96
C LEU A 116 43.70 -4.00 6.24
N ALA A 117 43.71 -4.90 5.25
CA ALA A 117 42.51 -5.29 4.51
C ALA A 117 41.44 -5.88 5.45
N PHE A 118 41.84 -6.79 6.33
CA PHE A 118 40.96 -7.37 7.34
C PHE A 118 40.38 -6.32 8.30
N LEU A 119 41.22 -5.40 8.80
CA LEU A 119 40.83 -4.37 9.75
C LEU A 119 39.88 -3.35 9.11
N ILE A 120 40.11 -2.97 7.85
CA ILE A 120 39.23 -2.09 7.08
C ILE A 120 37.85 -2.73 6.92
N THR A 121 37.78 -4.03 6.56
CA THR A 121 36.50 -4.74 6.44
C THR A 121 35.74 -4.76 7.77
N HIS A 122 36.42 -5.07 8.88
CA HIS A 122 35.78 -5.12 10.20
C HIS A 122 35.31 -3.74 10.66
N LEU A 123 36.13 -2.71 10.47
CA LEU A 123 35.76 -1.33 10.75
C LEU A 123 34.53 -0.92 9.92
N GLY A 124 34.46 -1.33 8.65
CA GLY A 124 33.32 -1.08 7.78
C GLY A 124 32.02 -1.68 8.33
N ILE A 125 32.03 -2.96 8.70
CA ILE A 125 30.85 -3.64 9.27
C ILE A 125 30.43 -2.99 10.60
N ILE A 126 31.38 -2.71 11.49
CA ILE A 126 31.09 -2.07 12.79
C ILE A 126 30.50 -0.67 12.58
N THR A 127 31.07 0.12 11.67
CA THR A 127 30.57 1.47 11.34
C THR A 127 29.14 1.41 10.80
N LEU A 128 28.84 0.43 9.94
CA LEU A 128 27.50 0.20 9.39
C LEU A 128 26.49 -0.16 10.51
N LEU A 129 26.87 -1.06 11.43
CA LEU A 129 26.03 -1.45 12.56
C LEU A 129 25.72 -0.26 13.48
N ILE A 130 26.74 0.55 13.81
CA ILE A 130 26.57 1.77 14.61
C ILE A 130 25.67 2.79 13.90
N GLY A 131 25.88 3.01 12.60
CA GLY A 131 25.02 3.86 11.78
C GLY A 131 23.57 3.38 11.78
N SER A 132 23.34 2.07 11.63
CA SER A 132 22.01 1.47 11.72
C SER A 132 21.35 1.72 13.08
N LEU A 133 22.09 1.55 14.18
CA LEU A 133 21.60 1.79 15.53
C LEU A 133 21.23 3.28 15.76
N ILE A 134 22.06 4.21 15.31
CA ILE A 134 21.80 5.65 15.40
C ILE A 134 20.54 6.02 14.61
N GLY A 135 20.42 5.55 13.37
CA GLY A 135 19.24 5.78 12.54
C GLY A 135 17.97 5.21 13.17
N ARG A 136 18.06 4.09 13.89
CA ARG A 136 16.92 3.49 14.58
C ARG A 136 16.49 4.28 15.81
N ILE A 137 17.42 4.79 16.61
CA ILE A 137 17.11 5.49 17.87
C ILE A 137 16.65 6.93 17.60
N PHE A 138 17.31 7.61 16.67
CA PHE A 138 17.12 9.05 16.44
C PHE A 138 16.46 9.37 15.09
N GLY A 139 16.22 8.37 14.24
CA GLY A 139 15.54 8.57 12.96
C GLY A 139 14.08 8.92 13.13
N ILE A 140 13.55 9.64 12.14
CA ILE A 140 12.15 10.02 12.07
C ILE A 140 11.62 9.55 10.72
N GLU A 141 10.50 8.85 10.75
CA GLU A 141 9.79 8.39 9.56
C GLU A 141 8.29 8.46 9.82
N GLY A 142 7.56 9.03 8.87
CA GLY A 142 6.11 9.12 8.94
C GLY A 142 5.51 9.81 7.72
N THR A 143 4.19 9.96 7.74
CA THR A 143 3.43 10.59 6.67
C THR A 143 2.70 11.83 7.16
N MET A 144 2.37 12.71 6.24
CA MET A 144 1.66 13.95 6.51
C MET A 144 0.73 14.23 5.34
N THR A 145 -0.56 14.37 5.63
CA THR A 145 -1.56 14.79 4.65
C THR A 145 -1.68 16.31 4.69
N LEU A 146 -1.61 16.93 3.52
CA LEU A 146 -1.63 18.38 3.34
C LEU A 146 -2.79 18.76 2.43
N PHE A 147 -3.39 19.91 2.71
CA PHE A 147 -4.48 20.47 1.91
C PHE A 147 -4.10 21.86 1.38
N LYS A 148 -4.43 22.11 0.12
CA LYS A 148 -4.17 23.39 -0.54
C LYS A 148 -5.00 24.48 0.12
N GLY A 149 -4.34 25.56 0.53
CA GLY A 149 -4.98 26.70 1.22
C GLY A 149 -5.00 26.59 2.75
N GLU A 150 -4.62 25.44 3.32
CA GLU A 150 -4.34 25.33 4.75
C GLU A 150 -2.93 25.85 5.08
N GLY A 151 -2.76 26.39 6.28
CA GLY A 151 -1.45 26.87 6.76
C GLY A 151 -0.46 25.73 7.03
N PRO A 152 0.82 26.06 7.28
CA PRO A 152 1.85 25.06 7.55
C PRO A 152 1.52 24.14 8.73
N THR A 153 1.64 22.83 8.54
CA THR A 153 1.49 21.83 9.59
C THR A 153 2.84 21.18 9.93
N ASN A 154 3.08 20.95 11.21
CA ASN A 154 4.30 20.32 11.72
C ASN A 154 4.03 18.97 12.39
N ARG A 155 2.85 18.38 12.19
CA ARG A 155 2.46 17.12 12.83
C ARG A 155 2.64 15.94 11.90
N LEU A 156 3.64 15.12 12.18
CA LEU A 156 3.93 13.91 11.43
C LEU A 156 3.16 12.72 12.01
N LEU A 157 2.45 11.97 11.17
CA LEU A 157 1.83 10.71 11.54
C LEU A 157 2.87 9.60 11.47
N ILE A 158 3.19 9.02 12.62
CA ILE A 158 4.07 7.88 12.74
C ILE A 158 3.23 6.60 12.66
N ASN A 159 3.72 5.61 11.95
CA ASN A 159 3.12 4.29 11.80
C ASN A 159 3.25 3.45 13.09
N GLN A 160 2.69 3.95 14.20
CA GLN A 160 2.60 3.33 15.51
C GLN A 160 1.23 3.69 16.12
N ARG A 161 0.55 2.71 16.72
CA ARG A 161 -0.75 2.95 17.38
C ARG A 161 -0.57 3.55 18.78
N GLN A 162 -1.38 4.56 19.10
CA GLN A 162 -1.37 5.26 20.38
C GLN A 162 -2.78 5.56 20.87
N LEU A 163 -3.00 5.40 22.17
CA LEU A 163 -4.17 5.93 22.88
C LEU A 163 -3.79 7.28 23.50
N ARG A 164 -4.45 8.34 23.06
CA ARG A 164 -4.29 9.69 23.61
C ARG A 164 -5.44 9.98 24.56
N VAL A 165 -5.11 10.51 25.72
CA VAL A 165 -6.06 10.81 26.78
C VAL A 165 -5.87 12.27 27.16
N HIS A 166 -6.91 13.07 26.98
CA HIS A 166 -6.97 14.45 27.41
C HIS A 166 -7.89 14.50 28.63
N ASP A 167 -7.29 14.80 29.78
CA ASP A 167 -7.94 14.73 31.08
C ASP A 167 -8.04 16.12 31.72
N VAL A 168 -8.54 16.20 32.96
CA VAL A 168 -8.79 17.46 33.69
C VAL A 168 -7.57 18.36 33.87
N ASP A 169 -6.35 17.83 33.73
CA ASP A 169 -5.10 18.59 33.83
C ASP A 169 -4.77 19.37 32.55
N GLY A 170 -5.54 19.19 31.47
CA GLY A 170 -5.29 19.79 30.16
C GLY A 170 -4.09 19.19 29.43
N ILE A 171 -3.46 18.14 29.97
CA ILE A 171 -2.30 17.49 29.40
C ILE A 171 -2.76 16.28 28.59
N VAL A 172 -2.39 16.25 27.31
CA VAL A 172 -2.64 15.07 26.47
C VAL A 172 -1.58 14.01 26.75
N LYS A 173 -1.97 12.98 27.51
CA LYS A 173 -1.12 11.81 27.79
C LYS A 173 -1.26 10.78 26.68
N GLY A 174 -0.13 10.30 26.18
CA GLY A 174 -0.09 9.33 25.08
C GLY A 174 0.44 7.97 25.53
N PHE A 175 -0.39 6.94 25.47
CA PHE A 175 -0.03 5.57 25.82
C PHE A 175 0.19 4.75 24.53
N ALA A 176 1.33 4.08 24.41
CA ALA A 176 1.55 3.15 23.30
C ALA A 176 0.46 2.08 23.32
N ALA A 177 -0.21 1.85 22.20
CA ALA A 177 -1.39 0.98 22.10
C ALA A 177 -1.30 0.08 20.85
N GLU A 178 -0.11 -0.45 20.59
CA GLU A 178 0.15 -1.36 19.49
C GLU A 178 0.04 -2.81 19.98
N PHE A 179 -0.92 -3.56 19.43
CA PHE A 179 -1.36 -4.85 19.95
C PHE A 179 -1.19 -6.01 18.95
N LEU A 180 -0.05 -6.03 18.25
CA LEU A 180 0.29 -7.10 17.29
C LEU A 180 0.63 -8.45 17.94
N HIS A 181 1.12 -8.44 19.18
CA HIS A 181 1.69 -9.63 19.85
C HIS A 181 0.79 -10.22 20.93
N HIS A 182 0.26 -9.36 21.80
CA HIS A 182 -0.50 -9.74 22.98
C HIS A 182 -1.62 -8.72 23.15
N PRO A 183 -2.71 -8.87 22.38
CA PRO A 183 -3.87 -8.02 22.59
C PRO A 183 -4.37 -8.20 24.03
N PRO A 184 -4.70 -7.10 24.72
CA PRO A 184 -5.29 -7.16 26.05
C PRO A 184 -6.60 -7.95 25.98
N ASN A 185 -6.88 -8.67 27.04
CA ASN A 185 -8.14 -9.38 27.22
C ASN A 185 -8.60 -9.23 28.68
N TRP A 186 -9.81 -9.70 28.97
CA TRP A 186 -10.42 -9.62 30.30
C TRP A 186 -9.54 -10.19 31.43
N GLN A 187 -8.74 -11.21 31.15
CA GLN A 187 -7.85 -11.84 32.14
C GLN A 187 -6.53 -11.07 32.29
N HIS A 188 -6.04 -10.47 31.21
CA HIS A 188 -4.77 -9.74 31.17
C HIS A 188 -4.96 -8.33 30.61
N PRO A 189 -5.65 -7.43 31.35
CA PRO A 189 -5.86 -6.07 30.89
C PRO A 189 -4.56 -5.26 30.99
N ARG A 190 -4.37 -4.36 30.02
CA ARG A 190 -3.24 -3.42 30.03
C ARG A 190 -3.58 -2.23 30.92
N ASN A 191 -2.97 -2.17 32.09
CA ASN A 191 -3.10 -1.05 33.02
C ASN A 191 -2.36 0.18 32.50
N LEU A 192 -3.05 1.32 32.40
CA LEU A 192 -2.46 2.61 31.98
C LEU A 192 -2.24 3.57 33.16
N GLY A 193 -2.75 3.23 34.34
CA GLY A 193 -2.50 3.96 35.59
C GLY A 193 -3.65 4.87 36.02
N LEU A 194 -3.35 5.78 36.95
CA LEU A 194 -4.29 6.77 37.46
C LEU A 194 -4.22 8.05 36.60
N LEU A 195 -5.38 8.51 36.16
CA LEU A 195 -5.56 9.78 35.47
C LEU A 195 -5.57 10.94 36.50
N ALA A 196 -5.42 12.19 36.05
CA ALA A 196 -5.48 13.37 36.91
C ALA A 196 -6.87 13.60 37.52
N SER A 197 -7.93 13.13 36.85
CA SER A 197 -9.28 13.03 37.42
C SER A 197 -9.36 12.08 38.64
N GLY A 198 -8.34 11.25 38.88
CA GLY A 198 -8.39 10.16 39.86
C GLY A 198 -9.07 8.91 39.31
N ALA A 199 -9.45 8.91 38.03
CA ALA A 199 -9.98 7.72 37.36
C ALA A 199 -8.85 6.75 36.99
N ARG A 200 -9.07 5.45 37.17
CA ARG A 200 -8.12 4.40 36.76
C ARG A 200 -8.44 3.95 35.33
N LEU A 201 -7.45 4.01 34.44
CA LEU A 201 -7.62 3.65 33.04
C LEU A 201 -6.92 2.32 32.71
N GLN A 202 -7.64 1.46 31.98
CA GLN A 202 -7.13 0.20 31.44
C GLN A 202 -7.59 0.01 30.00
N ILE A 203 -6.84 -0.77 29.22
CA ILE A 203 -7.32 -1.37 27.96
C ILE A 203 -7.61 -2.84 28.25
N VAL A 204 -8.84 -3.26 28.01
CA VAL A 204 -9.35 -4.59 28.41
C VAL A 204 -9.62 -5.51 27.23
N ASP A 205 -9.69 -4.96 26.02
CA ASP A 205 -9.93 -5.72 24.80
C ASP A 205 -9.36 -4.99 23.57
N TYR A 206 -9.16 -5.72 22.47
CA TYR A 206 -8.73 -5.20 21.18
C TYR A 206 -9.43 -5.95 20.05
N ALA A 207 -9.92 -5.21 19.06
CA ALA A 207 -10.54 -5.75 17.86
C ALA A 207 -9.79 -5.25 16.61
N SER A 208 -9.46 -6.15 15.69
CA SER A 208 -8.83 -5.80 14.42
C SER A 208 -9.76 -5.09 13.44
N ALA A 209 -11.07 -5.22 13.64
CA ALA A 209 -12.11 -4.54 12.87
C ALA A 209 -13.29 -4.17 13.78
N ILE A 210 -13.67 -2.89 13.77
CA ILE A 210 -14.81 -2.34 14.48
C ILE A 210 -15.78 -1.74 13.46
N GLU A 211 -17.03 -2.13 13.57
CA GLU A 211 -18.14 -1.51 12.86
C GLU A 211 -18.80 -0.46 13.76
N GLY A 212 -19.04 0.72 13.21
CA GLY A 212 -19.84 1.76 13.86
C GLY A 212 -21.24 1.75 13.26
N LYS A 213 -22.26 1.45 14.07
CA LYS A 213 -23.66 1.57 13.66
C LYS A 213 -24.30 2.77 14.34
N LEU A 214 -24.96 3.60 13.53
CA LEU A 214 -25.72 4.72 14.04
C LEU A 214 -26.84 4.21 14.96
N ASN A 215 -26.93 4.79 16.15
CA ASN A 215 -27.93 4.49 17.17
C ASN A 215 -28.35 5.79 17.87
N PRO A 216 -29.20 6.62 17.23
CA PRO A 216 -29.57 7.94 17.73
C PRO A 216 -30.30 7.86 19.07
N LYS A 217 -30.12 8.86 19.92
CA LYS A 217 -30.79 8.95 21.24
C LYS A 217 -31.78 10.13 21.23
N PRO A 218 -33.04 9.95 21.68
CA PRO A 218 -33.98 11.05 21.74
C PRO A 218 -33.55 12.09 22.77
N VAL A 219 -33.71 13.37 22.43
CA VAL A 219 -33.43 14.52 23.29
C VAL A 219 -34.65 15.45 23.35
N ALA A 220 -34.76 16.21 24.44
CA ALA A 220 -35.93 17.04 24.69
C ALA A 220 -35.98 18.28 23.79
N ASP A 221 -34.84 18.95 23.59
CA ASP A 221 -34.70 20.13 22.75
C ASP A 221 -33.40 20.04 21.94
N GLY A 222 -33.44 20.47 20.68
CA GLY A 222 -32.30 20.42 19.77
C GLY A 222 -32.07 19.02 19.14
N GLY A 223 -31.08 18.91 18.26
CA GLY A 223 -30.82 17.67 17.50
C GLY A 223 -31.64 17.56 16.22
N ALA A 224 -31.15 16.75 15.28
CA ALA A 224 -31.82 16.54 13.99
C ALA A 224 -32.88 15.44 14.10
N PRO A 225 -33.95 15.49 13.28
CA PRO A 225 -34.87 14.38 13.16
C PRO A 225 -34.14 13.12 12.73
N ALA A 226 -34.42 12.00 13.41
CA ALA A 226 -33.90 10.70 13.06
C ALA A 226 -35.03 9.72 12.77
N LEU A 227 -34.82 8.85 11.79
CA LEU A 227 -35.81 7.88 11.35
C LEU A 227 -35.14 6.53 11.19
N HIS A 228 -35.76 5.48 11.71
CA HIS A 228 -35.38 4.11 11.44
C HIS A 228 -36.31 3.53 10.38
N PHE A 229 -35.72 2.80 9.45
CA PHE A 229 -36.47 2.11 8.43
C PHE A 229 -35.99 0.67 8.31
N THR A 230 -36.89 -0.19 7.86
CA THR A 230 -36.61 -1.56 7.47
C THR A 230 -36.98 -1.76 6.01
N MET A 231 -36.19 -2.56 5.30
CA MET A 231 -36.46 -2.97 3.93
C MET A 231 -36.41 -4.48 3.82
N SER A 232 -37.33 -5.05 3.07
CA SER A 232 -37.36 -6.49 2.82
C SER A 232 -37.77 -6.84 1.40
N THR A 233 -37.30 -8.00 0.92
CA THR A 233 -37.75 -8.62 -0.35
C THR A 233 -38.65 -9.81 -0.08
N ALA A 234 -39.76 -9.91 -0.81
CA ALA A 234 -40.69 -11.01 -0.66
C ALA A 234 -40.16 -12.31 -1.29
N MET A 235 -39.39 -12.22 -2.37
CA MET A 235 -38.88 -13.39 -3.09
C MET A 235 -37.56 -13.92 -2.56
N MET A 236 -36.63 -13.03 -2.15
CA MET A 236 -35.29 -13.43 -1.70
C MET A 236 -35.14 -13.44 -0.17
N ASN A 237 -36.19 -13.08 0.58
CA ASN A 237 -36.20 -13.02 2.04
C ASN A 237 -35.03 -12.20 2.63
N GLN A 238 -34.58 -11.19 1.88
CA GLN A 238 -33.54 -10.27 2.34
C GLN A 238 -34.16 -9.26 3.29
N HIS A 239 -33.40 -8.89 4.33
CA HIS A 239 -33.81 -7.94 5.34
C HIS A 239 -32.66 -6.95 5.58
N LEU A 240 -32.98 -5.67 5.53
CA LEU A 240 -32.07 -4.57 5.79
C LEU A 240 -32.74 -3.60 6.75
N ASP A 241 -31.96 -2.97 7.61
CA ASP A 241 -32.41 -1.92 8.51
C ASP A 241 -31.31 -0.89 8.71
N SER A 242 -31.71 0.37 8.89
CA SER A 242 -30.79 1.46 9.20
C SER A 242 -31.50 2.65 9.84
N TRP A 243 -30.72 3.44 10.57
CA TRP A 243 -31.08 4.79 10.97
C TRP A 243 -30.63 5.81 9.91
N LEU A 244 -31.41 6.88 9.76
CA LEU A 244 -31.07 8.08 9.01
C LEU A 244 -31.22 9.31 9.92
N LEU A 245 -30.36 10.33 9.76
CA LEU A 245 -30.55 11.67 10.34
C LEU A 245 -30.81 12.69 9.24
N ALA A 246 -31.83 13.52 9.44
CA ALA A 246 -32.21 14.53 8.49
C ALA A 246 -31.10 15.57 8.33
N ASP A 247 -30.73 15.83 7.08
CA ASP A 247 -29.69 16.79 6.67
C ASP A 247 -28.28 16.47 7.18
N ASP A 248 -28.03 15.23 7.63
CA ASP A 248 -26.68 14.78 8.00
C ASP A 248 -25.88 14.35 6.75
N PRO A 249 -24.68 14.90 6.49
CA PRO A 249 -23.91 14.56 5.29
C PRO A 249 -23.47 13.09 5.21
N GLN A 250 -23.32 12.41 6.35
CA GLN A 250 -22.81 11.04 6.41
C GLN A 250 -23.93 10.02 6.62
N HIS A 251 -24.95 10.37 7.39
CA HIS A 251 -26.02 9.47 7.82
C HIS A 251 -27.41 9.91 7.34
N GLY A 252 -27.49 10.92 6.46
CA GLY A 252 -28.73 11.32 5.81
C GLY A 252 -29.08 10.49 4.58
N ASN A 253 -28.18 9.63 4.11
CA ASN A 253 -28.39 8.76 2.96
C ASN A 253 -28.04 7.29 3.26
N PHE A 254 -28.71 6.39 2.55
CA PHE A 254 -28.45 4.96 2.55
C PHE A 254 -28.50 4.43 1.11
N SER A 255 -27.33 4.04 0.59
CA SER A 255 -27.18 3.59 -0.79
C SER A 255 -27.24 2.07 -0.91
N LEU A 256 -28.03 1.60 -1.88
CA LEU A 256 -28.16 0.21 -2.31
C LEU A 256 -27.51 0.00 -3.70
N GLY A 257 -26.52 0.84 -4.04
CA GLY A 257 -25.90 0.86 -5.36
C GLY A 257 -26.73 1.64 -6.38
N LEU A 258 -27.69 0.99 -7.05
CA LEU A 258 -28.55 1.64 -8.06
C LEU A 258 -29.75 2.39 -7.48
N ALA A 259 -29.98 2.27 -6.18
CA ALA A 259 -31.06 2.93 -5.47
C ALA A 259 -30.54 3.65 -4.24
N ASN A 260 -31.15 4.76 -3.87
CA ASN A 260 -30.75 5.54 -2.70
C ASN A 260 -31.97 5.95 -1.88
N VAL A 261 -31.84 5.85 -0.56
CA VAL A 261 -32.83 6.37 0.41
C VAL A 261 -32.21 7.56 1.13
N GLU A 262 -32.90 8.68 1.20
CA GLU A 262 -32.42 9.92 1.81
C GLU A 262 -33.45 10.46 2.81
N LEU A 263 -33.00 11.15 3.87
CA LEU A 263 -33.86 11.83 4.85
C LEU A 263 -33.58 13.34 4.87
N LYS A 264 -34.64 14.14 4.75
CA LYS A 264 -34.61 15.62 4.81
C LYS A 264 -35.64 16.17 5.78
N ARG A 265 -35.43 17.41 6.23
CA ARG A 265 -36.47 18.17 6.94
C ARG A 265 -37.51 18.75 5.98
N GLY A 266 -38.73 18.94 6.49
CA GLY A 266 -39.83 19.58 5.80
C GLY A 266 -40.87 18.59 5.30
N ALA A 267 -41.53 18.92 4.20
CA ALA A 267 -42.53 18.08 3.55
C ALA A 267 -42.18 17.88 2.08
N ALA A 268 -42.58 16.75 1.52
CA ALA A 268 -42.46 16.51 0.09
C ALA A 268 -43.16 17.63 -0.69
N PRO A 269 -42.60 18.08 -1.83
CA PRO A 269 -43.28 19.05 -2.69
C PRO A 269 -44.67 18.54 -3.06
N ASN A 270 -45.70 19.36 -2.81
CA ASN A 270 -47.09 19.00 -3.11
C ASN A 270 -47.20 18.48 -4.55
N ALA A 271 -47.69 17.23 -4.70
CA ALA A 271 -48.07 16.64 -5.99
C ALA A 271 -49.35 17.28 -6.53
N THR A 272 -49.38 18.61 -6.63
CA THR A 272 -50.50 19.40 -7.18
C THR A 272 -49.99 20.32 -8.27
N GLU A 273 -49.16 19.80 -9.18
CA GLU A 273 -48.98 20.36 -10.52
C GLU A 273 -48.54 19.27 -11.50
N GLY A 274 -49.42 18.26 -11.64
CA GLY A 274 -49.36 17.28 -12.70
C GLY A 274 -50.79 16.79 -12.92
N ARG A 275 -51.41 17.21 -14.02
CA ARG A 275 -52.77 16.81 -14.40
C ARG A 275 -52.94 15.31 -14.16
N GLY A 276 -53.89 14.96 -13.29
CA GLY A 276 -54.28 13.58 -13.07
C GLY A 276 -54.94 13.01 -14.31
N ASP A 277 -54.49 11.82 -14.70
CA ASP A 277 -55.37 10.84 -15.32
C ASP A 277 -55.47 9.66 -14.35
N SER A 278 -56.68 9.40 -13.89
CA SER A 278 -57.00 8.35 -12.91
C SER A 278 -56.77 6.94 -13.45
N PRO A 279 -56.42 5.98 -12.58
CA PRO A 279 -56.28 4.57 -12.94
C PRO A 279 -57.66 3.90 -12.89
N ASN A 280 -58.47 4.05 -13.94
CA ASN A 280 -59.55 3.11 -14.24
C ASN A 280 -60.15 3.40 -15.62
N ARG A 281 -59.56 2.81 -16.65
CA ARG A 281 -60.26 2.48 -17.89
C ARG A 281 -59.78 1.11 -18.35
N PRO A 282 -60.66 0.12 -18.54
CA PRO A 282 -60.25 -1.15 -19.12
C PRO A 282 -59.92 -0.90 -20.60
N GLU A 283 -58.66 -1.06 -20.96
CA GLU A 283 -58.28 -1.17 -22.37
C GLU A 283 -58.70 -2.55 -22.91
N PRO A 284 -59.16 -2.61 -24.16
CA PRO A 284 -59.61 -3.85 -24.76
C PRO A 284 -58.43 -4.77 -25.07
N ASP A 285 -58.67 -6.07 -24.86
CA ASP A 285 -57.87 -7.17 -25.36
C ASP A 285 -57.46 -6.94 -26.83
N GLN A 286 -56.16 -6.77 -27.05
CA GLN A 286 -55.52 -7.31 -28.24
C GLN A 286 -54.26 -8.07 -27.81
N SER A 287 -54.48 -9.35 -27.56
CA SER A 287 -53.50 -10.39 -27.81
C SER A 287 -52.85 -10.17 -29.19
N THR A 288 -51.59 -9.76 -29.22
CA THR A 288 -50.63 -10.32 -30.16
C THR A 288 -49.24 -10.28 -29.53
N ASN A 289 -48.66 -11.47 -29.36
CA ASN A 289 -47.22 -11.65 -29.29
C ASN A 289 -46.58 -10.94 -30.50
N ARG A 290 -45.98 -9.78 -30.26
CA ARG A 290 -44.92 -9.23 -31.11
C ARG A 290 -43.68 -9.16 -30.25
N SER A 291 -42.78 -10.12 -30.48
CA SER A 291 -41.34 -9.91 -30.36
C SER A 291 -41.00 -8.48 -30.78
N GLU A 292 -40.41 -7.68 -29.89
CA GLU A 292 -39.82 -6.39 -30.24
C GLU A 292 -38.77 -6.63 -31.33
N ALA A 293 -39.17 -6.44 -32.58
CA ALA A 293 -38.26 -6.33 -33.69
C ALA A 293 -37.45 -5.06 -33.43
N LYS A 294 -36.16 -5.20 -33.14
CA LYS A 294 -35.25 -4.06 -33.09
C LYS A 294 -35.30 -3.38 -34.47
N GLU A 295 -35.89 -2.19 -34.53
CA GLU A 295 -35.96 -1.43 -35.77
C GLU A 295 -34.55 -1.02 -36.21
N GLU A 296 -34.27 -1.07 -37.52
CA GLU A 296 -33.06 -0.52 -38.09
C GLU A 296 -33.08 1.01 -37.96
N VAL A 297 -32.11 1.56 -37.24
CA VAL A 297 -31.95 3.00 -37.08
C VAL A 297 -30.69 3.48 -37.79
N ASP A 298 -30.63 4.75 -38.14
CA ASP A 298 -29.40 5.36 -38.66
C ASP A 298 -28.34 5.40 -37.55
N LEU A 299 -27.25 4.67 -37.75
CA LEU A 299 -26.09 4.66 -36.86
C LEU A 299 -24.97 5.53 -37.44
N GLU A 300 -24.31 6.29 -36.57
CA GLU A 300 -23.08 7.01 -36.88
C GLU A 300 -22.15 6.95 -35.67
N GLU A 301 -20.92 6.48 -35.87
CA GLU A 301 -19.90 6.36 -34.82
C GLU A 301 -18.54 6.82 -35.34
N SER A 302 -17.84 7.64 -34.56
CA SER A 302 -16.44 8.03 -34.85
C SER A 302 -15.49 7.29 -33.93
N ILE A 303 -14.43 6.71 -34.47
CA ILE A 303 -13.46 5.88 -33.73
C ILE A 303 -12.05 6.39 -34.01
N PHE A 304 -11.31 6.69 -32.95
CA PHE A 304 -9.87 6.92 -32.97
C PHE A 304 -9.13 5.59 -32.78
N ALA A 305 -8.14 5.31 -33.63
CA ALA A 305 -7.27 4.14 -33.52
C ALA A 305 -5.79 4.54 -33.61
N PHE A 306 -4.95 3.86 -32.82
CA PHE A 306 -3.52 4.16 -32.66
C PHE A 306 -2.67 2.95 -33.07
N SER A 307 -1.59 3.15 -33.82
CA SER A 307 -0.75 2.02 -34.24
C SER A 307 0.09 1.43 -33.10
N LYS A 308 0.44 2.27 -32.10
CA LYS A 308 1.18 1.84 -30.89
C LYS A 308 0.31 1.12 -29.86
N ALA A 309 -1.02 1.23 -29.99
CA ALA A 309 -1.97 0.59 -29.11
C ALA A 309 -3.14 0.03 -29.95
N PRO A 310 -2.89 -0.99 -30.80
CA PRO A 310 -3.88 -1.48 -31.78
C PRO A 310 -5.13 -2.10 -31.13
N GLY A 311 -5.08 -2.43 -29.84
CA GLY A 311 -6.23 -2.89 -29.04
C GLY A 311 -6.96 -1.80 -28.26
N GLU A 312 -6.45 -0.56 -28.24
CA GLU A 312 -7.03 0.57 -27.52
C GLU A 312 -7.62 1.58 -28.52
N GLN A 313 -8.89 1.38 -28.89
CA GLN A 313 -9.64 2.34 -29.71
C GLN A 313 -10.48 3.27 -28.83
N ILE A 314 -10.73 4.49 -29.28
CA ILE A 314 -11.62 5.44 -28.60
C ILE A 314 -12.80 5.75 -29.53
N GLY A 315 -13.94 5.13 -29.26
CA GLY A 315 -15.19 5.33 -29.99
C GLY A 315 -16.06 6.44 -29.38
N ARG A 316 -16.82 7.13 -30.23
CA ARG A 316 -17.89 8.05 -29.82
C ARG A 316 -19.07 7.91 -30.78
N VAL A 317 -20.20 7.47 -30.22
CA VAL A 317 -21.48 7.43 -30.94
C VAL A 317 -21.96 8.86 -31.21
N ARG A 318 -22.24 9.16 -32.48
CA ARG A 318 -22.83 10.44 -32.92
C ARG A 318 -24.33 10.35 -33.16
N LYS A 319 -24.84 9.19 -33.60
CA LYS A 319 -26.26 8.98 -33.88
C LYS A 319 -26.65 7.52 -33.70
N GLY A 320 -27.84 7.28 -33.14
CA GLY A 320 -28.51 5.97 -33.06
C GLY A 320 -27.96 4.99 -32.01
N GLY A 321 -26.66 4.71 -32.04
CA GLY A 321 -25.99 3.72 -31.18
C GLY A 321 -24.65 3.26 -31.75
N SER A 322 -23.94 2.38 -31.03
CA SER A 322 -22.65 1.84 -31.51
C SER A 322 -22.87 0.90 -32.69
N THR A 323 -21.96 0.99 -33.67
CA THR A 323 -21.88 0.10 -34.82
C THR A 323 -21.27 -1.25 -34.45
N GLY A 324 -20.64 -1.36 -33.28
CA GLY A 324 -19.89 -2.55 -32.85
C GLY A 324 -18.57 -2.75 -33.61
N ALA A 325 -18.13 -1.75 -34.39
CA ALA A 325 -16.89 -1.83 -35.15
C ALA A 325 -15.66 -1.80 -34.23
N LYS A 326 -14.74 -2.74 -34.45
CA LYS A 326 -13.39 -2.67 -33.93
C LYS A 326 -12.46 -2.15 -35.02
N VAL A 327 -11.76 -1.06 -34.75
CA VAL A 327 -10.87 -0.37 -35.69
C VAL A 327 -9.46 -0.41 -35.12
N SER A 328 -8.53 -0.96 -35.89
CA SER A 328 -7.10 -0.95 -35.56
C SER A 328 -6.30 -0.34 -36.71
N LEU A 329 -5.17 0.28 -36.38
CA LEU A 329 -4.26 0.88 -37.35
C LEU A 329 -2.97 0.07 -37.37
N GLU A 330 -2.63 -0.49 -38.52
CA GLU A 330 -1.33 -1.14 -38.72
C GLU A 330 -0.20 -0.10 -38.73
N GLN A 331 0.94 -0.48 -38.14
CA GLN A 331 2.15 0.34 -38.16
C GLN A 331 2.56 0.62 -39.62
N PRO A 332 2.72 1.90 -40.02
CA PRO A 332 3.17 2.23 -41.36
C PRO A 332 4.54 1.62 -41.69
N GLN A 333 4.70 1.08 -42.90
CA GLN A 333 5.93 0.47 -43.39
C GLN A 333 6.32 1.08 -44.73
N ASN A 334 7.62 1.20 -45.02
CA ASN A 334 8.15 1.64 -46.32
C ASN A 334 7.58 2.99 -46.83
N GLY A 335 7.29 3.93 -45.91
CA GLY A 335 6.83 5.28 -46.25
C GLY A 335 5.35 5.43 -46.60
N ASN A 336 4.54 4.37 -46.44
CA ASN A 336 3.07 4.49 -46.54
C ASN A 336 2.45 5.09 -45.26
N LYS A 337 1.13 5.28 -45.22
CA LYS A 337 0.38 5.79 -44.04
C LYS A 337 -0.24 4.68 -43.17
N GLY A 338 0.13 3.42 -43.42
CA GLY A 338 -0.46 2.23 -42.79
C GLY A 338 -1.81 1.84 -43.36
N ARG A 339 -2.41 0.79 -42.79
CA ARG A 339 -3.73 0.28 -43.16
C ARG A 339 -4.67 0.28 -41.96
N VAL A 340 -5.92 0.61 -42.18
CA VAL A 340 -6.99 0.50 -41.19
C VAL A 340 -7.68 -0.84 -41.35
N LEU A 341 -7.68 -1.64 -40.28
CA LEU A 341 -8.40 -2.92 -40.22
C LEU A 341 -9.64 -2.74 -39.39
N ILE A 342 -10.73 -3.31 -39.88
CA ILE A 342 -12.07 -3.14 -39.29
C ILE A 342 -12.70 -4.49 -39.15
N SER A 343 -13.09 -4.81 -37.93
CA SER A 343 -13.85 -6.00 -37.60
C SER A 343 -15.26 -5.59 -37.18
N LEU A 344 -16.25 -6.11 -37.91
CA LEU A 344 -17.68 -5.94 -37.65
C LEU A 344 -18.29 -7.35 -37.50
N GLY A 345 -18.40 -7.82 -36.26
CA GLY A 345 -18.78 -9.21 -35.98
C GLY A 345 -17.71 -10.19 -36.47
N GLU A 346 -18.09 -11.13 -37.35
CA GLU A 346 -17.16 -12.09 -37.96
C GLU A 346 -16.53 -11.59 -39.27
N ARG A 347 -16.84 -10.37 -39.70
CA ARG A 347 -16.33 -9.81 -40.96
C ARG A 347 -15.20 -8.85 -40.73
N GLU A 348 -14.16 -8.98 -41.54
CA GLU A 348 -12.99 -8.11 -41.52
C GLU A 348 -12.80 -7.42 -42.88
N ALA A 349 -12.46 -6.14 -42.84
CA ALA A 349 -12.12 -5.34 -44.02
C ALA A 349 -10.86 -4.52 -43.74
N SER A 350 -10.06 -4.25 -44.79
CA SER A 350 -8.81 -3.50 -44.66
C SER A 350 -8.68 -2.43 -45.73
N PHE A 351 -8.40 -1.20 -45.32
CA PHE A 351 -8.31 -0.02 -46.18
C PHE A 351 -6.95 0.64 -46.05
N ASP A 352 -6.28 0.96 -47.17
CA ASP A 352 -5.07 1.78 -47.15
C ASP A 352 -5.41 3.21 -46.74
N VAL A 353 -4.71 3.75 -45.75
CA VAL A 353 -5.00 5.08 -45.21
C VAL A 353 -4.72 6.18 -46.22
N GLY A 354 -3.64 6.06 -46.99
CA GLY A 354 -3.25 7.06 -47.98
C GLY A 354 -4.23 7.18 -49.13
N GLU A 355 -4.73 6.05 -49.62
CA GLU A 355 -5.65 5.99 -50.76
C GLU A 355 -7.08 6.41 -50.42
N ASN A 356 -7.50 6.22 -49.16
CA ASN A 356 -8.88 6.38 -48.71
C ASN A 356 -9.10 7.58 -47.77
N LEU A 357 -8.05 8.38 -47.49
CA LEU A 357 -8.16 9.57 -46.64
C LEU A 357 -9.18 10.56 -47.23
N GLY A 358 -10.20 10.91 -46.43
CA GLY A 358 -11.27 11.83 -46.80
C GLY A 358 -12.33 11.27 -47.75
N ARG A 359 -12.20 10.01 -48.19
CA ARG A 359 -13.14 9.34 -49.10
C ARG A 359 -14.12 8.45 -48.33
N GLU A 360 -15.34 8.34 -48.84
CA GLU A 360 -16.33 7.38 -48.36
C GLU A 360 -16.19 6.08 -49.14
N VAL A 361 -16.06 4.96 -48.41
CA VAL A 361 -15.84 3.62 -48.97
C VAL A 361 -16.84 2.67 -48.34
N THR A 362 -17.50 1.84 -49.16
CA THR A 362 -18.41 0.81 -48.67
C THR A 362 -17.63 -0.32 -48.00
N ILE A 363 -18.08 -0.78 -46.84
CA ILE A 363 -17.53 -1.98 -46.21
C ILE A 363 -18.28 -3.18 -46.79
N ASP A 364 -17.61 -3.90 -47.70
CA ASP A 364 -18.21 -4.98 -48.47
C ASP A 364 -18.96 -5.99 -47.61
N GLY A 365 -20.19 -6.29 -48.01
CA GLY A 365 -21.09 -7.21 -47.32
C GLY A 365 -21.83 -6.61 -46.13
N THR A 366 -21.56 -5.37 -45.71
CA THR A 366 -22.25 -4.72 -44.58
C THR A 366 -23.09 -3.52 -45.05
N PRO A 367 -24.09 -3.06 -44.27
CA PRO A 367 -24.84 -1.83 -44.60
C PRO A 367 -24.06 -0.54 -44.25
N PHE A 368 -22.77 -0.65 -43.90
CA PHE A 368 -21.97 0.46 -43.40
C PHE A 368 -21.03 1.03 -44.47
N VAL A 369 -20.89 2.34 -44.43
CA VAL A 369 -19.90 3.13 -45.17
C VAL A 369 -18.91 3.68 -44.17
N LEU A 370 -17.64 3.67 -44.56
CA LEU A 370 -16.52 4.20 -43.80
C LEU A 370 -15.96 5.46 -44.44
N LYS A 371 -15.57 6.41 -43.60
CA LYS A 371 -14.72 7.54 -43.97
C LYS A 371 -13.53 7.65 -43.04
N ILE A 372 -12.31 7.75 -43.59
CA ILE A 372 -11.13 8.14 -42.80
C ILE A 372 -11.10 9.67 -42.75
N ASP A 373 -11.50 10.26 -41.63
CA ASP A 373 -11.61 11.72 -41.48
C ASP A 373 -10.26 12.41 -41.26
N GLY A 374 -9.29 11.70 -40.67
CA GLY A 374 -7.99 12.29 -40.34
C GLY A 374 -6.90 11.25 -40.11
N TYR A 375 -5.67 11.66 -40.38
CA TYR A 375 -4.45 10.90 -40.12
C TYR A 375 -3.38 11.82 -39.54
N TRP A 376 -2.71 11.36 -38.49
CA TRP A 376 -1.59 12.04 -37.86
C TRP A 376 -0.43 11.05 -37.74
N SER A 377 0.72 11.37 -38.34
CA SER A 377 1.95 10.55 -38.32
C SER A 377 2.59 10.47 -36.93
N ASP A 378 2.54 11.57 -36.18
CA ASP A 378 3.11 11.68 -34.84
C ASP A 378 2.10 12.35 -33.91
N PHE A 379 1.03 11.62 -33.62
CA PHE A 379 -0.15 12.14 -32.95
C PHE A 379 0.15 12.73 -31.58
N ARG A 380 -0.36 13.95 -31.38
CA ARG A 380 -0.45 14.64 -30.09
C ARG A 380 -1.71 15.51 -30.06
N ILE A 381 -2.18 15.83 -28.86
CA ILE A 381 -3.19 16.89 -28.69
C ILE A 381 -2.47 18.22 -28.42
N ALA A 382 -2.70 19.21 -29.28
CA ALA A 382 -2.24 20.59 -29.09
C ALA A 382 -3.46 21.52 -29.08
N ASP A 383 -3.59 22.36 -28.05
CA ASP A 383 -4.71 23.29 -27.88
C ASP A 383 -6.11 22.63 -27.98
N GLY A 384 -6.22 21.41 -27.44
CA GLY A 384 -7.46 20.62 -27.47
C GLY A 384 -7.83 20.04 -28.84
N LYS A 385 -6.94 20.11 -29.84
CA LYS A 385 -7.14 19.55 -31.17
C LYS A 385 -6.03 18.54 -31.53
N PRO A 386 -6.34 17.50 -32.32
CA PRO A 386 -5.34 16.55 -32.78
C PRO A 386 -4.38 17.20 -33.80
N SER A 387 -3.08 16.99 -33.61
CA SER A 387 -2.01 17.49 -34.49
C SER A 387 -0.87 16.49 -34.61
N SER A 388 -0.01 16.64 -35.63
CA SER A 388 1.24 15.89 -35.74
C SER A 388 2.40 16.70 -35.17
N LEU A 389 3.25 16.08 -34.35
CA LEU A 389 4.52 16.67 -33.91
C LEU A 389 5.57 16.69 -35.03
N SER A 390 5.58 15.65 -35.87
CA SER A 390 6.48 15.48 -37.00
C SER A 390 5.82 14.66 -38.10
N ASP A 391 6.39 14.68 -39.31
CA ASP A 391 5.93 13.86 -40.43
C ASP A 391 6.40 12.39 -40.35
N GLN A 392 7.24 12.06 -39.36
CA GLN A 392 7.70 10.70 -39.14
C GLN A 392 6.61 9.90 -38.41
N PRO A 393 6.34 8.62 -38.79
CA PRO A 393 5.30 7.80 -38.21
C PRO A 393 5.69 7.26 -36.81
N ASN A 394 6.04 8.15 -35.88
CA ASN A 394 6.48 7.79 -34.53
C ASN A 394 5.32 7.42 -33.61
N ASN A 395 4.17 8.09 -33.77
CA ASN A 395 2.94 7.78 -33.04
C ASN A 395 1.71 7.92 -33.96
N PRO A 396 1.58 7.07 -34.99
CA PRO A 396 0.48 7.19 -35.95
C PRO A 396 -0.89 6.98 -35.33
N ALA A 397 -1.84 7.86 -35.69
CA ALA A 397 -3.25 7.73 -35.33
C ALA A 397 -4.17 8.09 -36.49
N VAL A 398 -5.35 7.50 -36.52
CA VAL A 398 -6.42 7.78 -37.47
C VAL A 398 -7.73 8.08 -36.76
N LEU A 399 -8.55 8.92 -37.38
CA LEU A 399 -9.96 9.12 -37.03
C LEU A 399 -10.81 8.54 -38.17
N VAL A 400 -11.70 7.62 -37.83
CA VAL A 400 -12.58 6.94 -38.77
C VAL A 400 -14.03 7.18 -38.35
N THR A 401 -14.90 7.50 -39.29
CA THR A 401 -16.36 7.55 -39.07
C THR A 401 -17.05 6.46 -39.86
N ILE A 402 -17.94 5.71 -39.20
CA ILE A 402 -18.72 4.62 -39.78
C ILE A 402 -20.20 5.00 -39.71
N ARG A 403 -20.92 4.85 -40.82
CA ARG A 403 -22.32 5.24 -40.99
C ARG A 403 -23.12 4.18 -41.71
N GLY A 404 -24.34 3.91 -41.27
CA GLY A 404 -25.22 2.95 -41.95
C GLY A 404 -26.53 2.74 -41.20
N LYS A 405 -27.46 2.01 -41.81
CA LYS A 405 -28.70 1.58 -41.15
C LYS A 405 -28.52 0.18 -40.59
N ALA A 406 -28.66 0.04 -39.28
CA ALA A 406 -28.58 -1.26 -38.62
C ALA A 406 -29.23 -1.22 -37.24
N ILE A 407 -29.29 -2.38 -36.62
CA ILE A 407 -29.68 -2.54 -35.22
C ILE A 407 -28.47 -2.19 -34.33
N PRO A 408 -28.58 -1.26 -33.37
CA PRO A 408 -27.46 -0.86 -32.52
C PRO A 408 -26.99 -2.03 -31.64
N VAL A 409 -25.68 -2.20 -31.55
CA VAL A 409 -25.04 -3.20 -30.68
C VAL A 409 -24.89 -2.58 -29.29
N ALA A 410 -25.21 -3.34 -28.23
CA ALA A 410 -24.95 -2.91 -26.86
C ALA A 410 -23.44 -2.71 -26.68
N GLU A 411 -23.05 -1.54 -26.17
CA GLU A 411 -21.66 -1.12 -26.02
C GLU A 411 -20.86 -2.17 -25.23
N ALA A 412 -19.80 -2.73 -25.83
CA ALA A 412 -18.91 -3.63 -25.10
C ALA A 412 -18.01 -2.78 -24.19
N ALA A 413 -18.20 -2.88 -22.88
CA ALA A 413 -17.33 -2.24 -21.90
C ALA A 413 -15.90 -2.81 -22.01
N THR A 414 -15.03 -2.13 -22.75
CA THR A 414 -13.59 -2.38 -22.74
C THR A 414 -12.97 -1.60 -21.60
N ASN A 415 -12.70 -2.27 -20.47
CA ASN A 415 -11.81 -1.76 -19.43
C ASN A 415 -10.36 -1.84 -19.92
N PRO A 416 -9.62 -0.72 -20.06
CA PRO A 416 -8.24 -0.74 -20.51
C PRO A 416 -7.30 -0.86 -19.31
N HIS A 417 -7.27 -2.00 -18.61
CA HIS A 417 -6.19 -2.31 -17.66
C HIS A 417 -5.83 -3.81 -17.72
N GLY A 418 -4.68 -4.10 -18.33
CA GLY A 418 -4.02 -5.39 -18.22
C GLY A 418 -3.23 -5.52 -16.92
N GLY A 419 -3.30 -6.70 -16.30
CA GLY A 419 -2.16 -7.31 -15.61
C GLY A 419 -1.82 -6.83 -14.19
N GLY A 420 -2.74 -6.24 -13.44
CA GLY A 420 -2.70 -6.23 -11.98
C GLY A 420 -3.78 -7.17 -11.46
N LYS A 421 -3.45 -8.06 -10.52
CA LYS A 421 -4.35 -9.09 -9.98
C LYS A 421 -5.61 -8.42 -9.37
N GLN A 422 -6.62 -8.18 -10.19
CA GLN A 422 -7.95 -7.80 -9.73
C GLN A 422 -8.52 -9.06 -9.10
N LEU A 423 -8.62 -9.06 -7.78
CA LEU A 423 -9.42 -10.01 -7.05
C LEU A 423 -10.84 -9.88 -7.60
N THR A 424 -11.24 -10.80 -8.47
CA THR A 424 -12.63 -11.04 -8.82
C THR A 424 -13.32 -11.61 -7.59
N ALA A 425 -13.79 -10.72 -6.71
CA ALA A 425 -14.84 -11.06 -5.78
C ALA A 425 -16.16 -11.04 -6.55
N THR A 426 -16.84 -12.18 -6.53
CA THR A 426 -18.23 -12.33 -6.95
C THR A 426 -19.11 -11.23 -6.35
N GLY A 427 -19.72 -10.38 -7.19
CA GLY A 427 -20.84 -9.50 -6.79
C GLY A 427 -20.54 -8.01 -6.56
N GLY A 428 -19.65 -7.37 -7.33
CA GLY A 428 -19.48 -5.91 -7.29
C GLY A 428 -20.69 -5.13 -7.85
N PRO A 429 -21.01 -3.92 -7.33
CA PRO A 429 -22.14 -3.12 -7.79
C PRO A 429 -21.94 -2.68 -9.25
N PRO A 430 -23.03 -2.51 -10.03
CA PRO A 430 -22.95 -1.96 -11.38
C PRO A 430 -22.36 -0.55 -11.35
N THR A 431 -21.67 -0.21 -12.44
CA THR A 431 -20.97 1.05 -12.70
C THR A 431 -21.73 2.26 -12.15
N MET A 432 -21.07 3.04 -11.29
CA MET A 432 -21.59 4.33 -10.81
C MET A 432 -21.90 5.25 -12.00
N PRO A 433 -23.03 5.98 -11.98
CA PRO A 433 -23.32 7.01 -12.98
C PRO A 433 -22.25 8.11 -12.94
N ALA A 434 -22.04 8.78 -14.08
CA ALA A 434 -21.08 9.87 -14.16
C ALA A 434 -21.48 11.01 -13.21
N THR A 435 -20.49 11.70 -12.64
CA THR A 435 -20.67 12.84 -11.73
C THR A 435 -21.69 13.84 -12.29
N GLY A 436 -22.85 13.95 -11.63
CA GLY A 436 -23.93 14.87 -11.98
C GLY A 436 -25.25 14.23 -12.44
N GLU A 437 -25.30 12.92 -12.69
CA GLU A 437 -26.57 12.23 -12.98
C GLU A 437 -27.26 11.75 -11.69
N GLU A 438 -28.52 12.15 -11.48
CA GLU A 438 -29.33 11.69 -10.35
C GLU A 438 -29.51 10.16 -10.39
N ALA A 439 -29.43 9.50 -9.24
CA ALA A 439 -29.69 8.07 -9.15
C ALA A 439 -31.08 7.75 -9.74
N PRO A 440 -31.19 6.78 -10.65
CA PRO A 440 -32.42 6.54 -11.39
C PRO A 440 -33.56 5.98 -10.52
N ASN A 441 -33.21 5.45 -9.36
CA ASN A 441 -34.12 5.02 -8.31
C ASN A 441 -33.75 5.79 -7.02
N ARG A 442 -34.68 6.60 -6.50
CA ARG A 442 -34.43 7.44 -5.31
C ARG A 442 -35.69 7.55 -4.45
N LEU A 443 -35.55 7.38 -3.15
CA LEU A 443 -36.60 7.65 -2.18
C LEU A 443 -36.11 8.74 -1.23
N THR A 444 -36.77 9.89 -1.25
CA THR A 444 -36.53 10.96 -0.29
C THR A 444 -37.65 10.93 0.73
N LEU A 445 -37.32 10.70 1.99
CA LEU A 445 -38.22 10.84 3.13
C LEU A 445 -38.08 12.25 3.70
N PHE A 446 -39.19 12.86 4.05
CA PHE A 446 -39.27 14.19 4.64
C PHE A 446 -39.95 14.10 5.99
N VAL A 447 -39.37 14.75 7.01
CA VAL A 447 -39.96 14.86 8.34
C VAL A 447 -40.29 16.32 8.62
N ALA A 448 -41.59 16.60 8.79
CA ALA A 448 -42.09 17.92 9.14
C ALA A 448 -41.95 18.19 10.65
N ASP A 449 -42.06 19.45 11.05
CA ASP A 449 -41.89 19.88 12.45
C ASP A 449 -42.97 19.30 13.38
N ASP A 450 -44.14 18.94 12.85
CA ASP A 450 -45.21 18.26 13.58
C ASP A 450 -45.01 16.73 13.68
N GLY A 451 -43.91 16.21 13.13
CA GLY A 451 -43.60 14.78 13.08
C GLY A 451 -44.28 14.02 11.94
N ALA A 452 -45.02 14.69 11.06
CA ALA A 452 -45.57 14.05 9.87
C ALA A 452 -44.44 13.62 8.93
N ILE A 453 -44.55 12.39 8.39
CA ILE A 453 -43.57 11.84 7.48
C ILE A 453 -44.19 11.77 6.08
N THR A 454 -43.53 12.37 5.11
CA THR A 454 -43.91 12.35 3.69
C THR A 454 -42.77 11.82 2.85
N TYR A 455 -43.05 11.39 1.63
CA TYR A 455 -42.03 10.85 0.74
C TYR A 455 -42.15 11.38 -0.68
N GLU A 456 -41.01 11.38 -1.39
CA GLU A 456 -40.92 11.46 -2.85
C GLU A 456 -40.14 10.23 -3.34
N LEU A 457 -40.79 9.37 -4.12
CA LEU A 457 -40.23 8.15 -4.67
C LEU A 457 -40.12 8.27 -6.19
N VAL A 458 -38.90 8.11 -6.69
CA VAL A 458 -38.57 7.97 -8.10
C VAL A 458 -38.19 6.51 -8.37
N SER A 459 -38.92 5.87 -9.28
CA SER A 459 -38.62 4.52 -9.77
C SER A 459 -38.56 4.52 -11.28
N ARG A 460 -37.58 3.80 -11.85
CA ARG A 460 -37.52 3.54 -13.30
C ARG A 460 -38.81 2.93 -13.85
N LYS A 461 -39.49 2.09 -13.07
CA LYS A 461 -40.68 1.35 -13.52
C LYS A 461 -41.96 2.18 -13.42
N ASN A 462 -42.12 2.93 -12.34
CA ASN A 462 -43.39 3.58 -11.98
C ASN A 462 -43.33 5.13 -12.02
N GLY A 463 -42.19 5.71 -12.42
CA GLY A 463 -42.02 7.17 -12.46
C GLY A 463 -41.90 7.79 -11.07
N LYS A 464 -42.40 9.02 -10.92
CA LYS A 464 -42.37 9.77 -9.65
C LYS A 464 -43.69 9.61 -8.91
N SER A 465 -43.64 9.41 -7.60
CA SER A 465 -44.80 9.42 -6.71
C SER A 465 -44.46 10.12 -5.41
N ALA A 466 -45.44 10.74 -4.77
CA ALA A 466 -45.28 11.39 -3.47
C ALA A 466 -46.52 11.17 -2.61
N GLY A 467 -46.35 11.20 -1.30
CA GLY A 467 -47.46 11.00 -0.37
C GLY A 467 -47.03 10.94 1.08
N ASN A 468 -47.96 10.55 1.95
CA ASN A 468 -47.70 10.37 3.37
C ASN A 468 -47.26 8.93 3.64
N ILE A 469 -46.33 8.75 4.56
CA ILE A 469 -45.94 7.42 5.04
C ILE A 469 -46.41 7.25 6.49
N GLU A 470 -47.16 6.17 6.71
CA GLU A 470 -47.61 5.78 8.05
C GLU A 470 -46.58 4.85 8.68
N ILE A 471 -46.31 5.03 9.98
CA ILE A 471 -45.38 4.17 10.72
C ILE A 471 -45.89 2.72 10.70
N ASN A 472 -44.96 1.77 10.51
CA ASN A 472 -45.14 0.33 10.36
C ASN A 472 -45.96 -0.11 9.14
N LYS A 473 -46.25 0.79 8.19
CA LYS A 473 -46.92 0.44 6.94
C LYS A 473 -45.90 0.32 5.80
N PRO A 474 -45.86 -0.81 5.09
CA PRO A 474 -44.92 -0.99 3.99
C PRO A 474 -45.31 -0.15 2.78
N LEU A 475 -44.33 0.55 2.22
CA LEU A 475 -44.38 1.26 0.95
C LEU A 475 -43.64 0.43 -0.11
N ALA A 476 -44.31 0.10 -1.21
CA ALA A 476 -43.69 -0.58 -2.34
C ALA A 476 -42.80 0.41 -3.11
N THR A 477 -41.50 0.13 -3.19
CA THR A 477 -40.53 1.02 -3.85
C THR A 477 -40.55 0.92 -5.38
N ALA A 478 -41.10 -0.18 -5.91
CA ALA A 478 -40.99 -0.57 -7.31
C ALA A 478 -39.54 -0.70 -7.81
N TRP A 479 -38.58 -0.88 -6.89
CA TRP A 479 -37.20 -1.28 -7.18
C TRP A 479 -37.15 -2.80 -7.00
N ALA A 480 -37.44 -3.55 -8.08
CA ALA A 480 -37.73 -4.98 -7.97
C ALA A 480 -38.89 -5.26 -6.99
N ASP A 481 -38.70 -6.09 -5.98
CA ASP A 481 -39.70 -6.48 -4.96
C ASP A 481 -39.42 -5.88 -3.57
N TRP A 482 -38.58 -4.84 -3.48
CA TRP A 482 -38.28 -4.17 -2.22
C TRP A 482 -39.50 -3.40 -1.69
N GLN A 483 -39.82 -3.66 -0.42
CA GLN A 483 -40.75 -2.88 0.39
C GLN A 483 -39.98 -2.20 1.51
N ILE A 484 -40.26 -0.92 1.75
CA ILE A 484 -39.70 -0.15 2.87
C ILE A 484 -40.79 0.14 3.89
N SER A 485 -40.48 0.04 5.17
CA SER A 485 -41.37 0.48 6.24
C SER A 485 -40.59 1.32 7.25
N VAL A 486 -41.23 2.38 7.75
CA VAL A 486 -40.67 3.23 8.81
C VAL A 486 -41.24 2.73 10.13
N ASP A 487 -40.42 2.24 11.03
CA ASP A 487 -40.87 1.68 12.31
C ASP A 487 -40.67 2.64 13.48
N LYS A 488 -39.73 3.59 13.38
CA LYS A 488 -39.44 4.56 14.43
C LYS A 488 -39.04 5.93 13.87
N MET A 489 -39.53 6.98 14.51
CA MET A 489 -39.16 8.37 14.23
C MET A 489 -38.90 9.12 15.53
N MET A 490 -37.86 9.95 15.53
CA MET A 490 -37.47 10.83 16.62
C MET A 490 -37.39 12.26 16.05
N PRO A 491 -38.27 13.19 16.48
CA PRO A 491 -38.22 14.58 15.99
C PRO A 491 -36.90 15.28 16.35
N HIS A 492 -36.35 14.91 17.51
CA HIS A 492 -35.16 15.49 18.10
C HIS A 492 -34.25 14.35 18.58
N ALA A 493 -33.16 14.11 17.85
CA ALA A 493 -32.19 13.07 18.18
C ALA A 493 -30.77 13.60 18.27
N GLU A 494 -30.06 13.16 19.31
CA GLU A 494 -28.60 13.23 19.41
C GLU A 494 -28.00 12.09 18.58
N GLN A 495 -27.08 12.44 17.67
CA GLN A 495 -26.31 11.46 16.93
C GLN A 495 -25.39 10.69 17.88
N ARG A 496 -25.51 9.36 17.86
CA ARG A 496 -24.67 8.47 18.66
C ARG A 496 -24.35 7.23 17.85
N ILE A 497 -23.11 6.77 17.94
CA ILE A 497 -22.64 5.60 17.19
C ILE A 497 -22.25 4.52 18.21
N ASN A 498 -22.80 3.33 18.01
CA ASN A 498 -22.42 2.16 18.76
C ASN A 498 -21.32 1.43 17.99
N PHE A 499 -20.18 1.25 18.66
CA PHE A 499 -19.04 0.53 18.10
C PHE A 499 -19.04 -0.92 18.58
N THR A 500 -19.03 -1.85 17.63
CA THR A 500 -19.01 -3.29 17.90
C THR A 500 -17.93 -3.99 17.10
N PRO A 501 -17.17 -4.93 17.70
CA PRO A 501 -16.23 -5.77 16.98
C PRO A 501 -16.93 -6.61 15.92
N VAL A 502 -16.36 -6.68 14.73
CA VAL A 502 -16.82 -7.61 13.69
C VAL A 502 -16.26 -9.00 13.97
N LYS A 503 -17.12 -10.01 14.02
CA LYS A 503 -16.69 -11.40 14.19
C LYS A 503 -16.03 -11.89 12.90
N SER A 504 -14.93 -12.64 13.04
CA SER A 504 -14.15 -13.23 11.94
C SER A 504 -14.99 -13.95 10.88
N ASP A 505 -16.11 -14.55 11.30
CA ASP A 505 -16.96 -15.40 10.45
C ASP A 505 -17.95 -14.59 9.59
N GLN A 506 -18.16 -13.31 9.95
CA GLN A 506 -19.00 -12.33 9.23
C GLN A 506 -18.16 -11.31 8.46
N ALA A 507 -16.83 -11.48 8.44
CA ALA A 507 -15.92 -10.66 7.66
C ALA A 507 -16.11 -10.95 6.16
N SER A 508 -17.12 -10.35 5.55
CA SER A 508 -17.20 -10.20 4.09
C SER A 508 -15.99 -9.40 3.59
N THR A 509 -15.71 -9.45 2.30
CA THR A 509 -14.65 -8.67 1.62
C THR A 509 -14.71 -7.15 1.87
N SER A 510 -15.83 -6.62 2.39
CA SER A 510 -16.02 -5.24 2.87
C SER A 510 -15.41 -4.95 4.26
N SER A 511 -14.93 -5.96 4.99
CA SER A 511 -14.25 -5.78 6.29
C SER A 511 -12.82 -5.26 6.18
N ALA A 512 -12.24 -5.25 4.97
CA ALA A 512 -10.87 -4.80 4.73
C ALA A 512 -10.64 -3.30 4.99
N ASP A 513 -11.71 -2.49 4.96
CA ASP A 513 -11.65 -1.04 5.19
C ASP A 513 -12.07 -0.61 6.61
N LEU A 514 -12.45 -1.57 7.47
CA LEU A 514 -12.86 -1.26 8.84
C LEU A 514 -11.66 -0.96 9.74
N ALA A 515 -11.78 0.09 10.56
CA ALA A 515 -10.76 0.46 11.51
C ALA A 515 -10.65 -0.56 12.65
N ASP A 516 -9.42 -0.80 13.14
CA ASP A 516 -9.19 -1.48 14.41
C ASP A 516 -9.63 -0.60 15.59
N GLY A 517 -9.72 -1.17 16.79
CA GLY A 517 -9.97 -0.39 17.98
C GLY A 517 -9.73 -1.11 19.28
N VAL A 518 -9.81 -0.33 20.36
CA VAL A 518 -9.50 -0.79 21.72
C VAL A 518 -10.69 -0.58 22.63
N ARG A 519 -10.94 -1.52 23.55
CA ARG A 519 -11.93 -1.34 24.59
C ARG A 519 -11.26 -0.79 25.83
N VAL A 520 -11.63 0.42 26.21
CA VAL A 520 -11.12 1.06 27.43
C VAL A 520 -12.05 0.74 28.59
N ARG A 521 -11.47 0.55 29.78
CA ARG A 521 -12.17 0.48 31.05
C ARG A 521 -11.70 1.65 31.92
N ILE A 522 -12.66 2.40 32.42
CA ILE A 522 -12.44 3.50 33.36
C ILE A 522 -13.14 3.18 34.67
N GLN A 523 -12.43 3.34 35.78
CA GLN A 523 -12.97 3.13 37.12
C GLN A 523 -12.76 4.37 37.98
N GLN A 524 -13.83 4.92 38.55
CA GLN A 524 -13.78 6.10 39.41
C GLN A 524 -14.94 6.05 40.41
N ASN A 525 -14.68 6.38 41.68
CA ASN A 525 -15.71 6.43 42.74
C ASN A 525 -16.54 5.14 42.91
N GLY A 526 -15.99 3.97 42.58
CA GLY A 526 -16.69 2.69 42.62
C GLY A 526 -17.51 2.37 41.37
N GLU A 527 -17.67 3.31 40.45
CA GLU A 527 -18.29 3.09 39.14
C GLU A 527 -17.27 2.56 38.14
N THR A 528 -17.71 1.70 37.23
CA THR A 528 -16.91 1.16 36.13
C THR A 528 -17.63 1.40 34.82
N LEU A 529 -16.94 2.01 33.86
CA LEU A 529 -17.42 2.24 32.50
C LEU A 529 -16.49 1.57 31.50
N GLU A 530 -17.07 0.93 30.49
CA GLU A 530 -16.32 0.33 29.39
C GLU A 530 -16.87 0.78 28.06
N GLN A 531 -15.98 1.13 27.13
CA GLN A 531 -16.37 1.62 25.82
C GLN A 531 -15.33 1.25 24.76
N TRP A 532 -15.80 0.97 23.54
CA TRP A 532 -14.94 0.82 22.38
C TRP A 532 -14.51 2.18 21.83
N VAL A 533 -13.21 2.29 21.53
CA VAL A 533 -12.58 3.46 20.91
C VAL A 533 -11.95 3.00 19.59
N PRO A 534 -12.64 3.20 18.45
CA PRO A 534 -12.08 2.87 17.14
C PRO A 534 -10.95 3.80 16.73
N ALA A 535 -10.07 3.34 15.84
CA ALA A 535 -8.99 4.15 15.32
C ALA A 535 -9.52 5.31 14.49
N GLY A 536 -8.99 6.51 14.73
CA GLY A 536 -9.45 7.75 14.10
C GLY A 536 -10.59 8.45 14.84
N TRP A 537 -11.18 7.80 15.85
CA TRP A 537 -12.25 8.39 16.66
C TRP A 537 -11.72 8.99 17.96
N GLN A 538 -12.42 10.03 18.41
CA GLN A 538 -12.30 10.57 19.75
C GLN A 538 -13.64 10.36 20.45
N VAL A 539 -13.61 9.70 21.61
CA VAL A 539 -14.78 9.48 22.46
C VAL A 539 -14.62 10.27 23.75
N THR A 540 -15.74 10.76 24.26
CA THR A 540 -15.80 11.45 25.55
C THR A 540 -16.32 10.47 26.59
N VAL A 541 -15.62 10.40 27.73
CA VAL A 541 -15.95 9.49 28.82
C VAL A 541 -16.32 10.30 30.06
N PRO A 542 -17.49 10.04 30.68
CA PRO A 542 -17.92 10.75 31.88
C PRO A 542 -17.01 10.37 33.05
N THR A 543 -16.17 11.32 33.44
CA THR A 543 -15.31 11.28 34.62
C THR A 543 -15.58 12.54 35.45
N SER A 544 -15.23 12.49 36.73
CA SER A 544 -15.36 13.61 37.66
C SER A 544 -14.00 14.27 37.88
N PRO A 545 -13.89 15.61 38.01
CA PRO A 545 -14.97 16.62 37.96
C PRO A 545 -15.42 17.02 36.55
N SER A 546 -14.68 16.65 35.51
CA SER A 546 -15.02 16.93 34.12
C SER A 546 -14.71 15.73 33.24
N GLU A 547 -15.38 15.63 32.10
CA GLU A 547 -15.24 14.53 31.16
C GLU A 547 -13.81 14.39 30.60
N THR A 548 -13.36 13.14 30.44
CA THR A 548 -12.06 12.82 29.84
C THR A 548 -12.26 12.44 28.37
N MET A 549 -11.49 13.04 27.48
CA MET A 549 -11.51 12.68 26.05
C MET A 549 -10.44 11.64 25.75
N ILE A 550 -10.82 10.58 25.04
CA ILE A 550 -9.94 9.48 24.68
C ILE A 550 -9.97 9.30 23.16
N ALA A 551 -8.81 9.30 22.52
CA ALA A 551 -8.67 9.07 21.09
C ALA A 551 -7.69 7.93 20.82
N TYR A 552 -8.08 6.98 19.98
CA TYR A 552 -7.21 5.91 19.51
C TYR A 552 -6.83 6.17 18.05
N GLY A 553 -5.55 6.02 17.70
CA GLY A 553 -5.12 6.28 16.34
C GLY A 553 -3.61 6.21 16.15
N TRP A 554 -3.13 6.86 15.09
CA TRP A 554 -1.71 6.96 14.80
C TRP A 554 -1.01 7.93 15.76
N LYS A 555 0.18 7.56 16.22
CA LYS A 555 1.05 8.43 16.99
C LYS A 555 1.41 9.66 16.17
N THR A 556 1.25 10.84 16.76
CA THR A 556 1.69 12.10 16.15
C THR A 556 3.01 12.54 16.75
N ALA A 557 3.98 12.91 15.92
CA ALA A 557 5.22 13.54 16.37
C ALA A 557 5.32 14.98 15.83
N PRO A 558 5.65 15.97 16.69
CA PRO A 558 5.92 17.31 16.22
C PRO A 558 7.26 17.35 15.47
N LEU A 559 7.29 18.13 14.39
CA LEU A 559 8.49 18.46 13.65
C LEU A 559 8.92 19.90 13.98
N PRO A 560 10.22 20.19 13.95
CA PRO A 560 10.74 21.56 14.06
C PRO A 560 10.52 22.37 12.76
N ILE A 561 9.89 21.76 11.75
CA ILE A 561 9.55 22.37 10.47
C ILE A 561 8.04 22.23 10.25
N GLY A 562 7.40 23.32 9.81
CA GLY A 562 6.07 23.32 9.23
C GLY A 562 6.14 23.08 7.74
N VAL A 563 5.24 22.26 7.21
CA VAL A 563 5.12 21.94 5.79
C VAL A 563 3.75 22.37 5.30
N GLU A 564 3.71 23.02 4.15
CA GLU A 564 2.49 23.53 3.52
C GLU A 564 2.43 23.09 2.07
N LEU A 565 1.24 22.74 1.60
CA LEU A 565 0.99 22.43 0.19
C LEU A 565 0.59 23.71 -0.54
N LEU A 566 1.45 24.18 -1.44
CA LEU A 566 1.14 25.29 -2.33
C LEU A 566 0.27 24.81 -3.49
N GLU A 567 0.65 23.67 -4.08
CA GLU A 567 -0.01 23.13 -5.25
C GLU A 567 0.26 21.62 -5.40
N PHE A 568 -0.74 20.89 -5.89
CA PHE A 568 -0.61 19.50 -6.27
C PHE A 568 -0.97 19.35 -7.75
N GLU A 569 -0.10 18.70 -8.51
CA GLU A 569 -0.23 18.50 -9.95
C GLU A 569 -0.31 17.01 -10.27
N VAL A 570 -1.30 16.63 -11.09
CA VAL A 570 -1.44 15.28 -11.65
C VAL A 570 -1.26 15.34 -13.15
N LYS A 571 -0.08 14.92 -13.63
CA LYS A 571 0.15 14.72 -15.07
C LYS A 571 -0.64 13.47 -15.49
N ARG A 572 -1.40 13.56 -16.58
CA ARG A 572 -2.15 12.43 -17.15
C ARG A 572 -1.53 11.94 -18.46
N ASN A 573 -1.76 10.68 -18.79
CA ASN A 573 -1.42 10.12 -20.09
C ASN A 573 -2.28 10.76 -21.17
N GLU A 574 -1.70 11.06 -22.32
CA GLU A 574 -2.44 11.64 -23.43
C GLU A 574 -3.55 10.67 -23.89
N GLY A 575 -4.77 11.17 -24.08
CA GLY A 575 -5.91 10.34 -24.48
C GLY A 575 -6.53 9.47 -23.37
N SER A 576 -6.02 9.52 -22.14
CA SER A 576 -6.55 8.74 -21.00
C SER A 576 -6.67 9.59 -19.73
N ASN A 577 -7.55 9.18 -18.82
CA ASN A 577 -7.60 9.72 -17.47
C ASN A 577 -6.56 9.11 -16.53
N SER A 578 -5.74 8.18 -17.02
CA SER A 578 -4.68 7.53 -16.25
C SER A 578 -3.57 8.54 -15.89
N PRO A 579 -3.14 8.58 -14.63
CA PRO A 579 -2.05 9.46 -14.22
C PRO A 579 -0.68 8.97 -14.73
N ALA A 580 0.06 9.88 -15.37
CA ALA A 580 1.44 9.73 -15.80
C ALA A 580 2.44 10.11 -14.70
N GLY A 581 2.03 10.94 -13.73
CA GLY A 581 2.86 11.35 -12.61
C GLY A 581 2.17 12.33 -11.67
N PHE A 582 2.66 12.38 -10.43
CA PHE A 582 2.15 13.26 -9.38
C PHE A 582 3.29 14.08 -8.80
N LYS A 583 3.02 15.36 -8.55
CA LYS A 583 4.00 16.32 -8.04
C LYS A 583 3.35 17.24 -7.01
N SER A 584 4.01 17.41 -5.88
CA SER A 584 3.61 18.39 -4.85
C SER A 584 4.61 19.53 -4.79
N ASN A 585 4.13 20.76 -4.87
CA ASN A 585 4.87 21.97 -4.61
C ASN A 585 4.64 22.36 -3.14
N LEU A 586 5.72 22.41 -2.37
CA LEU A 586 5.70 22.53 -0.92
C LEU A 586 6.42 23.80 -0.47
N ARG A 587 5.95 24.36 0.64
CA ARG A 587 6.63 25.40 1.41
C ARG A 587 6.97 24.87 2.80
N ILE A 588 8.22 25.08 3.21
CA ILE A 588 8.73 24.80 4.54
C ILE A 588 8.83 26.11 5.29
N VAL A 589 8.39 26.10 6.55
CA VAL A 589 8.50 27.22 7.49
C VAL A 589 9.14 26.70 8.78
N THR A 590 10.21 27.31 9.25
CA THR A 590 10.83 26.95 10.55
C THR A 590 10.32 27.83 11.67
N GLY A 591 10.53 27.40 12.92
CA GLY A 591 10.25 28.22 14.09
C GLY A 591 11.06 29.52 14.14
N ASP A 592 12.21 29.55 13.47
CA ASP A 592 13.09 30.72 13.36
C ASP A 592 12.66 31.69 12.24
N GLY A 593 11.61 31.35 11.48
CA GLY A 593 11.07 32.16 10.40
C GLY A 593 11.69 31.89 9.02
N ASP A 594 12.58 30.91 8.88
CA ASP A 594 13.14 30.54 7.58
C ASP A 594 12.07 29.91 6.70
N ILE A 595 12.04 30.33 5.43
CA ILE A 595 11.12 29.82 4.42
C ILE A 595 11.91 29.16 3.29
N ALA A 596 11.51 27.97 2.88
CA ALA A 596 12.03 27.31 1.70
C ALA A 596 10.91 26.71 0.86
N THR A 597 10.98 26.86 -0.45
CA THR A 597 10.03 26.26 -1.38
C THR A 597 10.72 25.21 -2.24
N GLY A 598 10.04 24.11 -2.51
CA GLY A 598 10.55 23.05 -3.36
C GLY A 598 9.45 22.09 -3.78
N SER A 599 9.78 21.15 -4.65
CA SER A 599 8.82 20.18 -5.17
C SER A 599 9.29 18.77 -4.91
N CYS A 600 8.36 17.86 -4.62
CA CYS A 600 8.63 16.43 -4.56
C CYS A 600 7.72 15.67 -5.55
N TRP A 601 8.29 14.70 -6.25
CA TRP A 601 7.59 13.83 -7.20
C TRP A 601 8.25 12.45 -7.24
N MET A 602 7.82 11.59 -8.16
CA MET A 602 8.30 10.22 -8.26
C MET A 602 9.83 10.13 -8.33
N ASN A 603 10.41 9.41 -7.37
CA ASN A 603 11.86 9.24 -7.18
C ASN A 603 12.67 10.53 -6.98
N ASN A 604 12.02 11.66 -6.70
CA ASN A 604 12.65 12.97 -6.54
C ASN A 604 12.15 13.63 -5.26
N PRO A 605 12.82 13.36 -4.12
CA PRO A 605 12.43 13.93 -2.84
C PRO A 605 12.89 15.39 -2.71
N PHE A 606 12.05 16.22 -2.10
CA PHE A 606 12.44 17.55 -1.64
C PHE A 606 13.23 17.43 -0.33
N SER A 607 14.38 18.11 -0.24
CA SER A 607 15.31 17.99 0.88
C SER A 607 15.44 19.32 1.61
N TYR A 608 15.15 19.34 2.91
CA TYR A 608 15.32 20.53 3.75
C TYR A 608 15.94 20.18 5.12
N PRO A 609 16.94 20.94 5.62
CA PRO A 609 17.68 21.97 4.92
C PRO A 609 18.51 21.39 3.75
N GLY A 610 18.61 22.12 2.65
CA GLY A 610 19.24 21.66 1.40
C GLY A 610 20.77 21.73 1.36
N ALA A 611 21.44 22.15 2.44
CA ALA A 611 22.89 22.23 2.48
C ALA A 611 23.52 20.83 2.30
N TRP A 612 24.44 20.70 1.33
CA TRP A 612 25.00 19.41 0.94
C TRP A 612 25.52 18.59 2.13
N TRP A 613 26.27 19.21 3.05
CA TRP A 613 26.84 18.52 4.21
C TRP A 613 25.75 17.97 5.16
N ARG A 614 24.59 18.63 5.28
CA ARG A 614 23.45 18.14 6.08
C ARG A 614 22.80 16.93 5.43
N THR A 615 22.72 16.94 4.10
CA THR A 615 22.27 15.79 3.34
C THR A 615 23.20 14.63 3.68
N TRP A 616 24.51 14.73 3.43
CA TRP A 616 25.48 13.65 3.68
C TRP A 616 25.53 13.17 5.13
N THR A 617 25.34 14.05 6.11
CA THR A 617 25.26 13.68 7.54
C THR A 617 23.92 13.05 7.95
N GLY A 618 22.92 13.06 7.08
CA GLY A 618 21.59 12.47 7.36
C GLY A 618 20.71 13.35 8.24
N LEU A 619 21.07 14.62 8.43
CA LEU A 619 20.33 15.59 9.25
C LEU A 619 19.21 16.30 8.48
N THR A 620 19.15 16.10 7.18
CA THR A 620 18.13 16.65 6.28
C THR A 620 16.84 15.84 6.32
N TYR A 621 15.70 16.52 6.34
CA TYR A 621 14.39 15.94 6.10
C TYR A 621 14.22 15.73 4.60
N LYS A 622 14.06 14.47 4.21
CA LYS A 622 13.71 14.07 2.84
C LYS A 622 12.20 13.89 2.77
N ILE A 623 11.56 14.66 1.91
CA ILE A 623 10.12 14.73 1.73
C ILE A 623 9.80 14.13 0.37
N SER A 624 9.11 13.00 0.36
CA SER A 624 8.75 12.26 -0.84
C SER A 624 7.25 12.29 -1.05
N GLN A 625 6.81 12.30 -2.31
CA GLN A 625 5.40 12.10 -2.63
C GLN A 625 4.98 10.67 -2.25
N ALA A 626 3.95 10.52 -1.43
CA ALA A 626 3.51 9.21 -0.93
C ALA A 626 2.16 8.76 -1.52
N SER A 627 1.14 9.62 -1.46
CA SER A 627 -0.19 9.34 -2.03
C SER A 627 -0.97 10.63 -2.29
N TRP A 628 -2.16 10.51 -2.87
CA TRP A 628 -3.05 11.64 -3.19
C TRP A 628 -4.50 11.15 -3.23
N ASN A 629 -5.44 12.09 -3.25
CA ASN A 629 -6.87 11.78 -3.34
C ASN A 629 -7.41 12.03 -4.78
N PRO A 630 -7.84 10.99 -5.51
CA PRO A 630 -8.49 11.10 -6.82
C PRO A 630 -9.68 12.06 -6.90
N GLU A 631 -10.42 12.18 -5.81
CA GLU A 631 -11.63 13.00 -5.71
C GLU A 631 -11.32 14.42 -5.27
N ASN A 632 -10.15 14.66 -4.67
CA ASN A 632 -9.73 15.96 -4.16
C ASN A 632 -8.28 16.28 -4.56
N LEU A 633 -8.13 16.97 -5.69
CA LEU A 633 -6.83 17.45 -6.19
C LEU A 633 -6.22 18.56 -5.31
N GLY A 634 -6.95 19.07 -4.32
CA GLY A 634 -6.40 19.93 -3.27
C GLY A 634 -5.66 19.17 -2.17
N GLN A 635 -5.66 17.83 -2.18
CA GLN A 635 -5.09 17.00 -1.14
C GLN A 635 -3.88 16.19 -1.63
N SER A 636 -2.79 16.23 -0.87
CA SER A 636 -1.59 15.42 -1.13
C SER A 636 -1.02 14.86 0.16
N THR A 637 -0.54 13.62 0.13
CA THR A 637 0.15 12.99 1.25
C THR A 637 1.63 12.85 0.92
N VAL A 638 2.47 13.36 1.82
CA VAL A 638 3.93 13.27 1.72
C VAL A 638 4.49 12.36 2.81
N GLN A 639 5.58 11.66 2.52
CA GLN A 639 6.38 10.92 3.49
C GLN A 639 7.60 11.74 3.85
N ILE A 640 7.90 11.85 5.15
CA ILE A 640 9.08 12.56 5.64
C ILE A 640 10.01 11.56 6.32
N LEU A 641 11.28 11.55 5.90
CA LEU A 641 12.35 10.71 6.44
C LEU A 641 13.53 11.57 6.88
N ARG A 642 14.05 11.31 8.08
CA ARG A 642 15.33 11.82 8.56
C ARG A 642 16.11 10.67 9.20
N ASP A 643 17.32 10.40 8.72
CA ASP A 643 18.16 9.29 9.18
C ASP A 643 19.56 9.78 9.57
N PRO A 644 19.80 10.13 10.85
CA PRO A 644 21.12 10.61 11.29
C PRO A 644 22.22 9.54 11.21
N GLY A 645 21.86 8.27 11.01
CA GLY A 645 22.80 7.18 10.80
C GLY A 645 23.30 7.04 9.37
N TRP A 646 22.75 7.83 8.44
CA TRP A 646 22.95 7.66 6.99
C TRP A 646 24.43 7.70 6.58
N LEU A 647 25.19 8.69 7.06
CA LEU A 647 26.60 8.84 6.71
C LEU A 647 27.43 7.61 7.08
N LEU A 648 27.23 7.11 8.30
CA LEU A 648 27.97 5.97 8.84
C LEU A 648 27.64 4.69 8.07
N LYS A 649 26.40 4.52 7.64
CA LYS A 649 26.00 3.39 6.78
C LYS A 649 26.78 3.41 5.46
N TRP A 650 26.84 4.57 4.79
CA TRP A 650 27.58 4.70 3.52
C TRP A 650 29.09 4.54 3.69
N ILE A 651 29.69 5.19 4.69
CA ILE A 651 31.12 5.03 4.99
C ILE A 651 31.42 3.57 5.32
N GLY A 652 30.59 2.93 6.15
CA GLY A 652 30.72 1.53 6.52
C GLY A 652 30.68 0.62 5.29
N SER A 653 29.67 0.78 4.42
CA SER A 653 29.56 0.02 3.16
C SER A 653 30.78 0.23 2.25
N LEU A 654 31.24 1.47 2.09
CA LEU A 654 32.43 1.78 1.29
C LEU A 654 33.68 1.09 1.85
N LEU A 655 33.88 1.13 3.17
CA LEU A 655 34.98 0.45 3.84
C LEU A 655 34.91 -1.07 3.65
N VAL A 656 33.72 -1.68 3.72
CA VAL A 656 33.56 -3.11 3.43
C VAL A 656 33.99 -3.43 1.99
N VAL A 657 33.53 -2.65 1.01
CA VAL A 657 33.90 -2.84 -0.39
C VAL A 657 35.41 -2.70 -0.59
N ILE A 658 36.03 -1.65 -0.04
CA ILE A 658 37.47 -1.43 -0.12
C ILE A 658 38.24 -2.56 0.56
N GLY A 659 37.86 -2.95 1.78
CA GLY A 659 38.54 -3.99 2.54
C GLY A 659 38.48 -5.35 1.83
N VAL A 660 37.32 -5.73 1.29
CA VAL A 660 37.14 -6.94 0.49
C VAL A 660 37.97 -6.86 -0.80
N PHE A 661 37.94 -5.74 -1.51
CA PHE A 661 38.75 -5.55 -2.71
C PHE A 661 40.25 -5.68 -2.41
N MET A 662 40.73 -5.05 -1.35
CA MET A 662 42.13 -5.17 -0.91
C MET A 662 42.51 -6.61 -0.58
N MET A 663 41.61 -7.34 0.09
CA MET A 663 41.87 -8.72 0.49
C MET A 663 42.04 -9.66 -0.71
N PHE A 664 41.23 -9.50 -1.76
CA PHE A 664 41.22 -10.43 -2.91
C PHE A 664 42.07 -9.98 -4.11
N TYR A 665 42.21 -8.67 -4.36
CA TYR A 665 42.78 -8.14 -5.60
C TYR A 665 44.17 -7.51 -5.43
N LEU A 666 44.59 -7.15 -4.21
CA LEU A 666 45.95 -6.63 -3.98
C LEU A 666 46.92 -7.76 -3.61
N GLN A 667 47.93 -7.98 -4.48
CA GLN A 667 48.94 -9.04 -4.40
C GLN A 667 49.60 -9.29 -3.02
N PRO A 668 49.93 -8.29 -2.17
CA PRO A 668 50.52 -8.57 -0.86
C PRO A 668 49.58 -9.34 0.10
N TYR A 669 48.27 -9.35 -0.16
CA TYR A 669 47.28 -10.05 0.68
C TYR A 669 46.86 -11.42 0.09
N ARG A 670 47.01 -11.61 -1.22
CA ARG A 670 46.61 -12.84 -1.95
C ARG A 670 47.48 -14.06 -1.65
N LYS A 671 48.77 -13.85 -1.35
CA LYS A 671 49.72 -14.92 -0.97
C LYS A 671 49.44 -15.57 0.40
N GLN A 672 48.48 -15.05 1.18
CA GLN A 672 48.10 -15.59 2.49
C GLN A 672 46.89 -16.54 2.43
N THR A 673 46.08 -16.51 1.37
CA THR A 673 44.94 -17.43 1.19
C THR A 673 45.33 -18.76 0.53
N GLU A 674 46.48 -18.80 -0.15
CA GLU A 674 47.11 -20.04 -0.57
C GLU A 674 47.84 -20.62 0.66
N GLY A 675 47.20 -21.54 1.38
CA GLY A 675 47.93 -22.40 2.30
C GLY A 675 49.07 -23.08 1.55
N GLU A 676 50.27 -23.17 2.15
CA GLU A 676 51.37 -23.91 1.52
C GLU A 676 50.86 -25.31 1.13
N PRO A 677 51.12 -25.75 -0.12
CA PRO A 677 50.65 -27.05 -0.57
C PRO A 677 51.24 -28.12 0.34
N ILE A 678 50.36 -28.95 0.91
CA ILE A 678 50.71 -30.15 1.66
C ILE A 678 51.34 -31.14 0.68
N THR A 679 52.62 -30.94 0.36
CA THR A 679 53.42 -31.97 -0.29
C THR A 679 53.89 -32.92 0.79
N PRO A 680 53.63 -34.23 0.70
CA PRO A 680 54.20 -35.18 1.63
C PRO A 680 55.72 -35.08 1.51
N SER A 681 56.38 -34.73 2.60
CA SER A 681 57.83 -34.64 2.68
C SER A 681 58.42 -36.02 2.39
N GLY A 682 58.89 -36.23 1.16
CA GLY A 682 59.77 -37.35 0.83
C GLY A 682 61.09 -37.23 1.61
N PRO A 683 61.74 -38.36 1.96
CA PRO A 683 62.91 -38.34 2.82
C PRO A 683 64.08 -37.61 2.12
N LYS A 684 64.63 -36.58 2.80
CA LYS A 684 65.84 -35.86 2.35
C LYS A 684 67.02 -36.83 2.22
N PRO A 685 67.84 -36.74 1.17
CA PRO A 685 69.05 -37.56 1.05
C PRO A 685 70.07 -37.14 2.12
N LYS A 686 70.63 -38.14 2.83
CA LYS A 686 71.70 -37.97 3.83
C LYS A 686 72.92 -37.31 3.17
N LYS A 687 73.29 -36.14 3.68
CA LYS A 687 74.55 -35.45 3.36
C LYS A 687 75.70 -36.24 3.99
N ARG A 688 76.59 -36.80 3.17
CA ARG A 688 77.80 -37.50 3.59
C ARG A 688 78.71 -36.51 4.34
N GLN A 689 78.87 -36.70 5.64
CA GLN A 689 79.84 -35.96 6.46
C GLN A 689 81.25 -36.33 6.01
N ARG A 690 82.05 -35.30 5.71
CA ARG A 690 83.50 -35.39 5.54
C ARG A 690 84.07 -35.14 6.94
N GLU A 691 84.73 -36.14 7.51
CA GLU A 691 85.43 -36.03 8.78
C GLU A 691 86.57 -35.00 8.64
N THR A 692 86.56 -33.98 9.49
CA THR A 692 87.73 -33.16 9.79
C THR A 692 88.15 -33.50 11.22
N SER A 693 89.23 -34.27 11.33
CA SER A 693 89.95 -34.54 12.58
C SER A 693 90.59 -33.25 13.09
N SER A 694 90.47 -32.99 14.40
CA SER A 694 91.07 -31.88 15.10
C SER A 694 92.44 -32.26 15.70
N ALA A 695 93.35 -31.29 15.62
CA ALA A 695 94.38 -30.93 16.60
C ALA A 695 95.63 -31.80 16.76
N ILE A 696 96.80 -31.21 16.49
CA ILE A 696 97.92 -31.04 17.44
C ILE A 696 98.68 -29.73 17.08
N PRO A 697 99.03 -28.85 18.04
CA PRO A 697 100.03 -27.79 17.83
C PRO A 697 101.40 -28.23 18.37
N ALA A 698 102.49 -27.82 17.73
CA ALA A 698 103.67 -27.19 18.34
C ALA A 698 104.94 -27.29 17.46
N THR A 699 105.69 -26.17 17.51
CA THR A 699 107.15 -26.04 17.51
C THR A 699 107.88 -25.67 16.20
N VAL A 700 108.74 -24.68 16.43
CA VAL A 700 109.70 -23.95 15.60
C VAL A 700 111.03 -24.72 15.48
N GLN A 701 111.85 -24.30 14.50
CA GLN A 701 113.28 -24.63 14.24
C GLN A 701 113.53 -26.02 13.63
N HIS A 702 114.36 -26.18 12.59
CA HIS A 702 115.47 -25.37 12.06
C HIS A 702 115.59 -25.52 10.54
#